data_AF-A0A9P6XGQ0-F1
#
_entry.id   AF-A0A9P6XGQ0-F1
#
_cell.length_a   1.000
_cell.length_b   1.000
_cell.length_c   1.000
_cell.angle_alpha   90.00
_cell.angle_beta   90.00
_cell.angle_gamma   90.00
#
_symmetry.space_group_name_H-M   'P 1'
#
loop_
_entity.id
_entity.type
_entity.pdbx_description
1 polymer ?
#
loop_
_entity_poly.entity_id
_entity_poly.type
_entity_poly.pdbx_seq_one_letter_code
_entity_poly.pdbx_strand_id
1 'polypeptide(L)'
;MQQKNQGESTLERKDQWQEQQWSGHHFIRTPFPTLPPVHFHPYSSRAHRPRLTTTLWEDENTICYQVDIQGTCVARRQDNDMINGTKLLNVAGMSRGKRDGILKNEKGRVVVKVGAMHLKGVWIPFARAKVLANQFNILDILYPIFADNPASFVYPSHFRHLHDASMMSPYQAETSAEARRHYSIMNKRQLTTAACCIIGDEILNGKTRDSNAYFLAKYLFDLGIDLRRVETIPDDYDAIAETIKRLSSQHNLVFTRPTHDDITYSAIAKAYSLPLILDQETCQLMETSSKQRFPNWELTEERKRMATFPEPSIKLRPDKNFWVPVVIVNKNIHILPGIPKLFEGLISSLKPHFQEIVGDQKGYHRIQVATSLAEGDIAQFLTTVQSKVKDIKIGSYPKWGLQNGVRVVVSVVEAVNNLNSLQSSAILLEKLRKAGPQTKKPRSLDGMKAYLRRIGYEPKEFDKLNLIHITGTKGKGSTCALTQSILHHYDPTIKTGMYTSPHLVAVRERIRINGQPIKEELFAKYFQDVWKRLEATKGAVEVSESDSTRKKLVQGSRLHPDKPAYFRFLTLVALHTFIQEKVDCAILEVGIGGEYDSTNIIETPIVCGITALGLDHVSKLGKTIDKIAWHKSGIIKPNVPAVCFEQKPEAMQVILQRAQEKNAPLMILNAKQASNLNNIEIGLAGEHQKYNALIAIELCKVWLKSIRGIKFKDAIPKEFKEGLKNVSWPGRGQLLDIKDTKYASKGSNITWYLDGAHTVESLQVCTEWFQQAVCQKEGYRILVFNCTHGRNSHQLLEVLSKLQPIVHFEDVIFTTNITFKEGYTTDNTNNNVSTDEITFVQHTSAINWITLNPIFPKSHIYIVGTIEEAVELIVNQSNKSIKPTQILMTGSLIMVGNTLTVLGEYVKDALRGLLHSIFFHRLLGTVAPRELRVLNTTVSITDSQEVEKLIEEKITEFLQNTISSHIKQGKLAVLFYEKRLKKNWLSFSKGEELVCWEQWNITLHLTSSPGSEHERLRATRQMESQLSQCLLTILKIVNEQKEHIPSITTIDANPFPYQIATQSQTESWGTMIKRMLVTDPPS
;
A
#
# COMPACT_ATOMS: atom_id res chain seq x y z
N MET A 1 9.77 17.74 66.70
CA MET A 1 9.79 16.43 67.39
C MET A 1 8.37 15.86 67.41
N GLN A 2 8.17 14.67 68.01
CA GLN A 2 6.92 13.95 68.36
C GLN A 2 5.58 14.71 68.16
N GLN A 3 4.58 14.18 67.43
CA GLN A 3 3.73 12.97 67.57
C GLN A 3 2.42 13.15 68.38
N LYS A 4 1.30 12.80 67.71
CA LYS A 4 0.01 12.23 68.22
C LYS A 4 -0.88 12.99 69.23
N ASN A 5 -2.12 13.28 68.80
CA ASN A 5 -3.37 12.58 69.17
C ASN A 5 -4.54 13.10 68.27
N GLN A 6 -5.48 12.27 67.77
CA GLN A 6 -6.80 11.90 68.34
C GLN A 6 -7.65 13.11 68.80
N GLY A 7 -8.91 13.30 68.38
CA GLY A 7 -9.76 12.54 67.43
C GLY A 7 -11.12 13.22 67.12
N GLU A 8 -11.94 12.58 66.27
CA GLU A 8 -13.42 12.66 66.05
C GLU A 8 -14.20 13.94 66.45
N SER A 9 -14.83 14.66 65.50
CA SER A 9 -16.27 14.57 65.08
C SER A 9 -17.27 15.29 66.02
N THR A 10 -18.37 15.93 65.63
CA THR A 10 -19.02 16.23 64.32
C THR A 10 -19.98 17.45 64.47
N LEU A 11 -20.85 17.74 63.49
CA LEU A 11 -22.02 18.67 63.54
C LEU A 11 -21.70 20.19 63.50
N GLU A 12 -22.54 21.10 62.97
CA GLU A 12 -23.54 21.14 61.86
C GLU A 12 -23.99 22.63 61.68
N ARG A 13 -24.94 23.17 60.87
CA ARG A 13 -25.96 22.81 59.84
C ARG A 13 -26.22 24.13 59.01
N LYS A 14 -27.25 24.15 58.13
CA LYS A 14 -28.08 25.32 57.68
C LYS A 14 -27.59 26.11 56.45
N ASP A 15 -28.47 26.65 55.58
CA ASP A 15 -29.95 26.60 55.38
C ASP A 15 -30.27 27.14 53.96
N GLN A 16 -31.40 26.93 53.24
CA GLN A 16 -32.54 25.98 53.32
C GLN A 16 -33.30 26.00 51.94
N TRP A 17 -34.65 26.00 51.92
CA TRP A 17 -35.60 26.22 50.79
C TRP A 17 -35.78 25.11 49.72
N GLN A 18 -36.98 24.92 49.15
CA GLN A 18 -38.24 24.40 49.75
C GLN A 18 -39.12 23.71 48.68
N GLU A 19 -40.27 23.12 49.07
CA GLU A 19 -41.03 22.10 48.30
C GLU A 19 -42.39 22.56 47.68
N GLN A 20 -43.15 21.58 47.15
CA GLN A 20 -44.62 21.49 46.88
C GLN A 20 -45.08 21.62 45.40
N GLN A 21 -46.19 21.01 44.92
CA GLN A 21 -47.34 20.40 45.61
C GLN A 21 -48.05 19.23 44.84
N TRP A 22 -48.99 18.57 45.54
CA TRP A 22 -50.05 17.54 45.28
C TRP A 22 -50.84 17.48 43.93
N SER A 23 -51.73 16.49 43.63
CA SER A 23 -51.98 15.08 44.12
C SER A 23 -53.06 14.30 43.30
N GLY A 24 -53.09 12.96 43.43
CA GLY A 24 -54.32 12.16 43.67
C GLY A 24 -55.13 11.51 42.51
N HIS A 25 -55.16 10.16 42.45
CA HIS A 25 -56.38 9.28 42.43
C HIS A 25 -56.04 7.77 42.41
N HIS A 26 -57.03 6.88 42.60
CA HIS A 26 -56.88 5.41 42.72
C HIS A 26 -57.56 4.62 41.58
N PHE A 27 -57.10 3.39 41.30
CA PHE A 27 -57.94 2.17 41.46
C PHE A 27 -57.10 0.87 41.53
N ILE A 28 -57.74 -0.23 41.96
CA ILE A 28 -57.12 -1.40 42.64
C ILE A 28 -57.15 -2.67 41.77
N ARG A 29 -56.05 -3.48 41.73
CA ARG A 29 -56.04 -4.94 42.03
C ARG A 29 -54.64 -5.62 41.92
N THR A 30 -54.55 -6.79 42.55
CA THR A 30 -53.35 -7.62 42.88
C THR A 30 -53.65 -9.10 42.48
N PRO A 31 -52.87 -10.16 42.85
CA PRO A 31 -51.46 -10.32 43.26
C PRO A 31 -50.70 -11.50 42.54
N PHE A 32 -49.49 -11.83 43.03
CA PHE A 32 -48.78 -13.13 43.01
C PHE A 32 -47.97 -13.61 41.76
N PRO A 33 -46.95 -14.48 41.94
CA PRO A 33 -46.14 -14.75 43.15
C PRO A 33 -44.61 -14.59 42.94
N THR A 34 -43.87 -14.48 44.04
CA THR A 34 -42.40 -14.59 44.07
C THR A 34 -41.93 -16.04 43.86
N LEU A 35 -40.68 -16.20 43.42
CA LEU A 35 -39.90 -17.44 43.46
C LEU A 35 -38.56 -17.16 44.16
N PRO A 36 -37.93 -18.17 44.80
CA PRO A 36 -36.88 -17.96 45.80
C PRO A 36 -35.53 -17.51 45.22
N PRO A 37 -34.64 -16.91 46.04
CA PRO A 37 -33.29 -16.56 45.62
C PRO A 37 -32.48 -17.83 45.28
N VAL A 38 -32.00 -17.91 44.04
CA VAL A 38 -31.07 -18.96 43.61
C VAL A 38 -29.64 -18.52 43.92
N HIS A 39 -28.88 -19.36 44.62
CA HIS A 39 -27.51 -19.05 45.04
C HIS A 39 -26.59 -18.79 43.84
N PHE A 40 -25.86 -17.66 43.87
CA PHE A 40 -24.76 -17.39 42.95
C PHE A 40 -23.57 -18.29 43.28
N HIS A 41 -23.49 -19.46 42.63
CA HIS A 41 -22.22 -20.17 42.50
C HIS A 41 -21.34 -19.46 41.45
N PRO A 42 -20.10 -19.04 41.80
CA PRO A 42 -19.22 -18.34 40.87
C PRO A 42 -18.61 -19.32 39.86
N TYR A 43 -19.23 -19.44 38.67
CA TYR A 43 -18.67 -20.27 37.60
C TYR A 43 -17.41 -19.64 36.98
N SER A 44 -16.40 -20.48 36.80
CA SER A 44 -15.04 -20.10 36.44
C SER A 44 -14.87 -19.67 34.97
N SER A 45 -13.88 -18.80 34.75
CA SER A 45 -13.03 -18.64 33.55
C SER A 45 -13.43 -19.34 32.23
N ARG A 46 -13.42 -18.56 31.14
CA ARG A 46 -13.65 -18.94 29.71
C ARG A 46 -15.13 -19.16 29.34
N ALA A 47 -15.81 -18.07 29.00
CA ALA A 47 -16.92 -18.15 28.07
C ALA A 47 -16.41 -18.66 26.71
N HIS A 48 -16.68 -19.91 26.37
CA HIS A 48 -16.60 -20.38 24.98
C HIS A 48 -17.63 -19.59 24.16
N ARG A 49 -17.27 -19.19 22.93
CA ARG A 49 -18.30 -18.81 21.95
C ARG A 49 -19.10 -20.08 21.63
N PRO A 50 -20.45 -20.03 21.55
CA PRO A 50 -21.26 -21.16 21.14
C PRO A 50 -20.79 -21.64 19.76
N ARG A 51 -20.37 -22.90 19.65
CA ARG A 51 -19.97 -23.52 18.39
C ARG A 51 -21.23 -24.05 17.71
N LEU A 52 -21.52 -23.56 16.51
CA LEU A 52 -22.57 -24.15 15.69
C LEU A 52 -22.07 -25.47 15.10
N THR A 53 -22.94 -26.47 15.12
CA THR A 53 -22.73 -27.78 14.50
C THR A 53 -23.91 -28.10 13.58
N THR A 54 -23.77 -29.13 12.75
CA THR A 54 -24.84 -29.58 11.83
C THR A 54 -24.96 -31.08 11.90
N THR A 55 -26.20 -31.55 12.01
CA THR A 55 -26.55 -32.98 12.09
C THR A 55 -27.70 -33.22 11.11
N LEU A 56 -27.60 -34.25 10.27
CA LEU A 56 -28.71 -34.69 9.43
C LEU A 56 -29.78 -35.34 10.32
N TRP A 57 -31.02 -34.88 10.19
CA TRP A 57 -32.17 -35.54 10.77
C TRP A 57 -32.75 -36.51 9.74
N GLU A 58 -32.35 -37.78 9.85
CA GLU A 58 -32.69 -38.84 8.89
C GLU A 58 -34.21 -39.05 8.77
N ASP A 59 -34.95 -39.11 9.89
CA ASP A 59 -36.42 -39.29 9.90
C ASP A 59 -37.19 -38.22 9.07
N GLU A 60 -36.63 -37.01 8.96
CA GLU A 60 -37.27 -35.81 8.41
C GLU A 60 -36.51 -35.27 7.17
N ASN A 61 -35.48 -36.00 6.71
CA ASN A 61 -34.55 -35.64 5.63
C ASN A 61 -34.11 -34.15 5.59
N THR A 62 -33.73 -33.59 6.75
CA THR A 62 -33.35 -32.18 6.87
C THR A 62 -32.14 -31.97 7.77
N ILE A 63 -31.30 -30.98 7.45
CA ILE A 63 -30.16 -30.61 8.28
C ILE A 63 -30.64 -29.74 9.46
N CYS A 64 -30.23 -30.11 10.67
CA CYS A 64 -30.42 -29.32 11.87
C CYS A 64 -29.14 -28.59 12.27
N TYR A 65 -29.21 -27.26 12.34
CA TYR A 65 -28.19 -26.40 12.95
C TYR A 65 -28.31 -26.48 14.47
N GLN A 66 -27.23 -26.87 15.15
CA GLN A 66 -27.26 -27.25 16.57
C GLN A 66 -26.23 -26.47 17.41
N VAL A 67 -26.69 -25.92 18.55
CA VAL A 67 -25.85 -25.31 19.59
C VAL A 67 -26.13 -25.98 20.92
N ASP A 68 -25.09 -26.52 21.55
CA ASP A 68 -25.15 -27.11 22.89
C ASP A 68 -24.76 -26.10 23.97
N ILE A 69 -25.70 -25.85 24.90
CA ILE A 69 -25.48 -25.04 26.10
C ILE A 69 -25.78 -25.91 27.32
N GLN A 70 -24.77 -26.10 28.18
CA GLN A 70 -24.90 -26.80 29.48
C GLN A 70 -25.57 -28.19 29.37
N GLY A 71 -25.24 -28.96 28.32
CA GLY A 71 -25.82 -30.30 28.06
C GLY A 71 -27.22 -30.29 27.44
N THR A 72 -27.74 -29.12 27.05
CA THR A 72 -28.96 -28.98 26.25
C THR A 72 -28.62 -28.50 24.84
N CYS A 73 -28.74 -29.40 23.88
CA CYS A 73 -28.70 -29.10 22.45
C CYS A 73 -29.99 -28.38 22.02
N VAL A 74 -29.87 -27.18 21.44
CA VAL A 74 -30.97 -26.45 20.81
C VAL A 74 -30.75 -26.45 19.30
N ALA A 75 -31.78 -26.86 18.55
CA ALA A 75 -31.72 -27.07 17.12
C ALA A 75 -32.64 -26.12 16.33
N ARG A 76 -32.17 -25.67 15.15
CA ARG A 76 -32.94 -24.99 14.09
C ARG A 76 -32.91 -25.84 12.82
N ARG A 77 -34.07 -26.09 12.20
CA ARG A 77 -34.20 -26.78 10.90
C ARG A 77 -33.72 -25.89 9.75
N GLN A 78 -33.06 -26.47 8.74
CA GLN A 78 -32.66 -25.76 7.52
C GLN A 78 -33.82 -25.54 6.54
N ASP A 79 -34.80 -26.44 6.48
CA ASP A 79 -35.88 -26.42 5.50
C ASP A 79 -36.98 -25.38 5.78
N ASN A 80 -37.20 -25.03 7.05
CA ASN A 80 -38.34 -24.20 7.46
C ASN A 80 -38.06 -23.27 8.65
N ASP A 81 -36.80 -23.17 9.10
CA ASP A 81 -36.35 -22.35 10.23
C ASP A 81 -37.05 -22.57 11.58
N MET A 82 -37.86 -23.63 11.74
CA MET A 82 -38.41 -23.98 13.05
C MET A 82 -37.28 -24.29 14.04
N ILE A 83 -37.49 -23.85 15.29
CA ILE A 83 -36.57 -24.08 16.41
C ILE A 83 -37.24 -24.98 17.44
N ASN A 84 -36.48 -25.89 18.06
CA ASN A 84 -36.96 -26.73 19.15
C ASN A 84 -37.20 -25.89 20.42
N GLY A 85 -38.40 -25.34 20.53
CA GLY A 85 -38.85 -24.51 21.66
C GLY A 85 -38.78 -25.24 23.01
N THR A 86 -38.94 -26.57 23.01
CA THR A 86 -38.75 -27.39 24.22
C THR A 86 -37.32 -27.37 24.72
N LYS A 87 -36.32 -27.43 23.84
CA LYS A 87 -34.90 -27.35 24.23
C LYS A 87 -34.48 -25.90 24.54
N LEU A 88 -34.95 -24.93 23.76
CA LEU A 88 -34.73 -23.50 24.00
C LEU A 88 -35.16 -23.09 25.42
N LEU A 89 -36.36 -23.48 25.85
CA LEU A 89 -36.87 -23.13 27.19
C LEU A 89 -36.23 -23.96 28.32
N ASN A 90 -35.59 -25.10 28.02
CA ASN A 90 -34.72 -25.77 28.99
C ASN A 90 -33.43 -24.97 29.24
N VAL A 91 -32.85 -24.34 28.20
CA VAL A 91 -31.70 -23.41 28.36
C VAL A 91 -32.09 -22.16 29.18
N ALA A 92 -33.35 -21.73 29.10
CA ALA A 92 -33.93 -20.73 30.00
C ALA A 92 -34.22 -21.24 31.44
N GLY A 93 -33.80 -22.45 31.81
CA GLY A 93 -33.97 -23.02 33.16
C GLY A 93 -35.41 -23.35 33.55
N MET A 94 -36.35 -23.48 32.59
CA MET A 94 -37.76 -23.66 32.92
C MET A 94 -38.11 -25.05 33.44
N SER A 95 -38.96 -25.09 34.48
CA SER A 95 -39.59 -26.34 34.92
C SER A 95 -40.55 -26.88 33.87
N ARG A 96 -40.63 -28.22 33.78
CA ARG A 96 -41.40 -28.96 32.76
C ARG A 96 -42.84 -28.45 32.60
N GLY A 97 -43.58 -28.28 33.70
CA GLY A 97 -44.97 -27.81 33.66
C GLY A 97 -45.13 -26.39 33.12
N LYS A 98 -44.23 -25.47 33.50
CA LYS A 98 -44.26 -24.06 33.03
C LYS A 98 -43.92 -23.96 31.55
N ARG A 99 -42.89 -24.70 31.12
CA ARG A 99 -42.48 -24.85 29.71
C ARG A 99 -43.60 -25.44 28.85
N ASP A 100 -44.16 -26.57 29.27
CA ASP A 100 -45.17 -27.29 28.50
C ASP A 100 -46.48 -26.49 28.44
N GLY A 101 -46.80 -25.70 29.48
CA GLY A 101 -47.90 -24.72 29.47
C GLY A 101 -47.73 -23.58 28.46
N ILE A 102 -46.53 -23.00 28.33
CA ILE A 102 -46.23 -21.99 27.30
C ILE A 102 -46.38 -22.63 25.90
N LEU A 103 -45.69 -23.73 25.65
CA LEU A 103 -45.63 -24.36 24.33
C LEU A 103 -46.98 -24.98 23.90
N LYS A 104 -47.88 -25.33 24.82
CA LYS A 104 -49.25 -25.81 24.53
C LYS A 104 -50.16 -24.73 23.91
N ASN A 105 -49.79 -23.45 23.96
CA ASN A 105 -50.59 -22.35 23.40
C ASN A 105 -49.96 -21.70 22.15
N GLU A 106 -48.75 -22.10 21.75
CA GLU A 106 -48.09 -21.53 20.57
C GLU A 106 -48.76 -21.97 19.26
N LYS A 107 -49.02 -21.01 18.36
CA LYS A 107 -49.57 -21.24 17.01
C LYS A 107 -48.46 -21.71 16.06
N GLY A 108 -48.81 -22.57 15.10
CA GLY A 108 -47.85 -23.10 14.11
C GLY A 108 -46.78 -24.04 14.69
N ARG A 109 -47.06 -24.67 15.84
CA ARG A 109 -46.14 -25.62 16.48
C ARG A 109 -46.25 -27.04 15.88
N VAL A 110 -45.15 -27.79 15.94
CA VAL A 110 -45.09 -29.22 15.58
C VAL A 110 -44.59 -30.02 16.79
N VAL A 111 -45.13 -31.22 17.04
CA VAL A 111 -44.85 -32.01 18.26
C VAL A 111 -44.20 -33.35 17.92
N VAL A 112 -42.89 -33.43 18.15
CA VAL A 112 -42.03 -34.55 17.78
C VAL A 112 -41.84 -35.48 18.98
N LYS A 113 -42.41 -36.68 18.88
CA LYS A 113 -42.47 -37.70 19.96
C LYS A 113 -41.49 -38.87 19.76
N VAL A 114 -41.08 -39.13 18.52
CA VAL A 114 -40.18 -40.21 18.08
C VAL A 114 -38.88 -39.57 17.56
N GLY A 115 -37.87 -40.37 17.15
CA GLY A 115 -36.56 -39.86 16.71
C GLY A 115 -35.58 -39.56 17.86
N ALA A 116 -34.45 -38.91 17.53
CA ALA A 116 -33.34 -38.70 18.46
C ALA A 116 -33.71 -37.84 19.69
N MET A 117 -33.20 -38.21 20.89
CA MET A 117 -33.60 -37.60 22.17
C MET A 117 -33.32 -36.09 22.28
N HIS A 118 -32.39 -35.56 21.48
CA HIS A 118 -32.09 -34.13 21.39
C HIS A 118 -33.01 -33.37 20.40
N LEU A 119 -33.68 -34.06 19.47
CA LEU A 119 -34.63 -33.48 18.50
C LEU A 119 -36.10 -33.62 18.95
N LYS A 120 -36.41 -34.57 19.83
CA LYS A 120 -37.74 -34.66 20.48
C LYS A 120 -38.14 -33.36 21.19
N GLY A 121 -39.42 -33.01 21.10
CA GLY A 121 -39.98 -31.81 21.72
C GLY A 121 -41.05 -31.12 20.87
N VAL A 122 -41.50 -29.97 21.35
CA VAL A 122 -42.34 -29.03 20.59
C VAL A 122 -41.42 -28.06 19.84
N TRP A 123 -41.56 -28.05 18.52
CA TRP A 123 -40.92 -27.12 17.60
C TRP A 123 -41.86 -25.95 17.31
N ILE A 124 -41.29 -24.75 17.14
CA ILE A 124 -42.03 -23.49 16.97
C ILE A 124 -41.39 -22.60 15.89
N PRO A 125 -42.14 -21.69 15.25
CA PRO A 125 -41.62 -20.81 14.20
C PRO A 125 -40.50 -19.89 14.68
N PHE A 126 -39.53 -19.60 13.78
CA PHE A 126 -38.34 -18.80 14.04
C PHE A 126 -38.61 -17.48 14.79
N ALA A 127 -39.52 -16.66 14.27
CA ALA A 127 -39.85 -15.36 14.85
C ALA A 127 -40.34 -15.48 16.30
N ARG A 128 -41.13 -16.52 16.62
CA ARG A 128 -41.63 -16.76 17.98
C ARG A 128 -40.54 -17.27 18.91
N ALA A 129 -39.65 -18.13 18.42
CA ALA A 129 -38.46 -18.56 19.15
C ALA A 129 -37.52 -17.37 19.46
N LYS A 130 -37.34 -16.43 18.53
CA LYS A 130 -36.50 -15.22 18.70
C LYS A 130 -37.09 -14.28 19.76
N VAL A 131 -38.42 -14.12 19.82
CA VAL A 131 -39.12 -13.40 20.90
C VAL A 131 -38.93 -14.08 22.26
N LEU A 132 -39.11 -15.41 22.35
CA LEU A 132 -38.91 -16.15 23.61
C LEU A 132 -37.44 -16.11 24.08
N ALA A 133 -36.48 -16.20 23.16
CA ALA A 133 -35.05 -16.13 23.48
C ALA A 133 -34.65 -14.74 24.04
N ASN A 134 -35.23 -13.66 23.52
CA ASN A 134 -35.09 -12.32 24.12
C ASN A 134 -35.81 -12.21 25.47
N GLN A 135 -37.05 -12.69 25.58
CA GLN A 135 -37.86 -12.61 26.80
C GLN A 135 -37.18 -13.28 28.01
N PHE A 136 -36.39 -14.32 27.79
CA PHE A 136 -35.63 -15.03 28.83
C PHE A 136 -34.11 -14.76 28.80
N ASN A 137 -33.68 -13.73 28.06
CA ASN A 137 -32.30 -13.26 27.96
C ASN A 137 -31.25 -14.34 27.59
N ILE A 138 -31.63 -15.27 26.70
CA ILE A 138 -30.78 -16.34 26.18
C ILE A 138 -30.43 -16.18 24.68
N LEU A 139 -30.79 -15.05 24.05
CA LEU A 139 -30.52 -14.81 22.63
C LEU A 139 -29.01 -14.84 22.33
N ASP A 140 -28.19 -14.14 23.11
CA ASP A 140 -26.75 -14.00 22.87
C ASP A 140 -25.99 -15.34 22.98
N ILE A 141 -26.38 -16.20 23.92
CA ILE A 141 -25.76 -17.52 24.12
C ILE A 141 -26.22 -18.55 23.08
N LEU A 142 -27.35 -18.32 22.40
CA LEU A 142 -27.85 -19.11 21.28
C LEU A 142 -27.68 -18.40 19.92
N TYR A 143 -26.94 -17.29 19.86
CA TYR A 143 -26.91 -16.38 18.71
C TYR A 143 -26.67 -17.06 17.33
N PRO A 144 -25.80 -18.08 17.18
CA PRO A 144 -25.58 -18.73 15.89
C PRO A 144 -26.83 -19.41 15.26
N ILE A 145 -27.81 -19.86 16.05
CA ILE A 145 -29.10 -20.34 15.49
C ILE A 145 -30.11 -19.20 15.24
N PHE A 146 -29.88 -18.01 15.77
CA PHE A 146 -30.73 -16.82 15.63
C PHE A 146 -30.23 -15.77 14.63
N ALA A 147 -29.01 -15.93 14.12
CA ALA A 147 -28.52 -15.25 12.93
C ALA A 147 -29.34 -15.66 11.69
N ASP A 148 -29.49 -14.75 10.73
CA ASP A 148 -30.45 -14.96 9.65
C ASP A 148 -29.98 -16.02 8.63
N ASN A 149 -28.66 -16.30 8.60
CA ASN A 149 -28.03 -17.40 7.84
C ASN A 149 -27.07 -18.22 8.73
N PRO A 150 -27.55 -19.24 9.47
CA PRO A 150 -26.74 -20.02 10.41
C PRO A 150 -25.51 -20.69 9.80
N ALA A 151 -25.59 -21.18 8.56
CA ALA A 151 -24.46 -21.83 7.90
C ALA A 151 -23.22 -20.93 7.71
N SER A 152 -23.33 -19.60 7.89
CA SER A 152 -22.17 -18.70 7.96
C SER A 152 -21.26 -18.95 9.18
N PHE A 153 -21.77 -19.62 10.23
CA PHE A 153 -21.00 -20.05 11.41
C PHE A 153 -20.42 -21.46 11.29
N VAL A 154 -20.74 -22.18 10.20
CA VAL A 154 -20.24 -23.54 9.91
C VAL A 154 -19.14 -23.49 8.85
N TYR A 155 -19.28 -22.63 7.84
CA TYR A 155 -18.38 -22.53 6.68
C TYR A 155 -17.78 -21.12 6.54
N PRO A 156 -16.44 -20.97 6.49
CA PRO A 156 -15.80 -19.73 6.03
C PRO A 156 -16.28 -19.36 4.62
N SER A 157 -16.45 -18.06 4.38
CA SER A 157 -17.31 -17.52 3.31
C SER A 157 -16.73 -17.53 1.88
N HIS A 158 -16.09 -18.63 1.48
CA HIS A 158 -15.64 -18.87 0.10
C HIS A 158 -16.19 -20.15 -0.55
N PHE A 159 -16.82 -21.06 0.19
CA PHE A 159 -17.41 -22.29 -0.36
C PHE A 159 -18.95 -22.27 -0.29
N ARG A 160 -19.58 -21.82 -1.38
CA ARG A 160 -21.01 -22.06 -1.69
C ARG A 160 -21.26 -22.17 -3.20
N HIS A 161 -20.82 -23.27 -3.77
CA HIS A 161 -21.50 -24.11 -4.77
C HIS A 161 -20.74 -25.46 -4.76
N LEU A 162 -21.32 -26.53 -5.31
CA LEU A 162 -20.86 -27.92 -5.11
C LEU A 162 -21.02 -28.44 -3.67
N HIS A 163 -22.27 -28.72 -3.28
CA HIS A 163 -22.56 -29.88 -2.43
C HIS A 163 -24.01 -30.31 -2.67
N ASP A 164 -24.21 -31.00 -3.78
CA ASP A 164 -25.33 -31.90 -4.01
C ASP A 164 -24.77 -33.15 -4.71
N ALA A 165 -25.51 -34.26 -4.70
CA ALA A 165 -25.07 -35.59 -5.12
C ALA A 165 -23.87 -36.19 -4.35
N SER A 166 -24.15 -36.79 -3.19
CA SER A 166 -23.30 -37.84 -2.62
C SER A 166 -24.08 -39.15 -2.50
N MET A 167 -23.87 -40.05 -3.45
CA MET A 167 -24.25 -41.48 -3.35
C MET A 167 -22.97 -42.31 -3.40
N MET A 168 -22.73 -43.12 -2.36
CA MET A 168 -21.52 -43.92 -2.22
C MET A 168 -21.67 -45.31 -2.85
N SER A 169 -20.55 -45.89 -3.28
CA SER A 169 -20.36 -47.33 -3.34
C SER A 169 -18.92 -47.67 -2.93
N PRO A 170 -18.65 -48.70 -2.09
CA PRO A 170 -17.34 -48.91 -1.48
C PRO A 170 -16.52 -50.03 -2.16
N TYR A 171 -15.23 -49.80 -2.42
CA TYR A 171 -14.27 -50.88 -2.71
C TYR A 171 -12.82 -50.48 -2.31
N GLN A 172 -11.95 -51.48 -2.12
CA GLN A 172 -10.49 -51.39 -1.93
C GLN A 172 -9.96 -50.71 -0.65
N ALA A 173 -10.15 -51.37 0.50
CA ALA A 173 -9.35 -51.14 1.70
C ALA A 173 -7.99 -51.87 1.61
N GLU A 174 -7.06 -51.40 0.77
CA GLU A 174 -5.78 -52.12 0.53
C GLU A 174 -4.52 -51.23 0.44
N THR A 175 -4.63 -49.94 0.10
CA THR A 175 -3.49 -49.02 -0.17
C THR A 175 -2.72 -48.51 1.06
N SER A 176 -2.96 -49.09 2.24
CA SER A 176 -2.43 -48.56 3.52
C SER A 176 -0.91 -48.76 3.75
N ALA A 177 -0.25 -49.57 2.92
CA ALA A 177 1.20 -49.79 2.95
C ALA A 177 1.97 -48.79 2.07
N GLU A 178 1.51 -48.54 0.84
CA GLU A 178 2.17 -47.64 -0.11
C GLU A 178 2.09 -46.17 0.32
N ALA A 179 0.96 -45.76 0.91
CA ALA A 179 0.80 -44.43 1.50
C ALA A 179 1.90 -44.09 2.52
N ARG A 180 2.36 -45.09 3.30
CA ARG A 180 3.45 -44.92 4.28
C ARG A 180 4.83 -44.78 3.63
N ARG A 181 5.07 -45.45 2.50
CA ARG A 181 6.30 -45.25 1.70
C ARG A 181 6.32 -43.86 1.06
N HIS A 182 5.20 -43.40 0.51
CA HIS A 182 5.09 -42.03 -0.04
C HIS A 182 5.33 -40.95 1.02
N TYR A 183 4.72 -41.07 2.21
CA TYR A 183 4.94 -40.13 3.31
C TYR A 183 6.40 -40.07 3.80
N SER A 184 7.18 -41.14 3.60
CA SER A 184 8.59 -41.22 4.00
C SER A 184 9.56 -40.51 3.05
N ILE A 185 9.13 -40.13 1.84
CA ILE A 185 10.02 -39.59 0.79
C ILE A 185 9.93 -38.05 0.67
N MET A 186 8.78 -37.46 1.00
CA MET A 186 8.49 -36.02 0.86
C MET A 186 9.20 -35.09 1.87
N ASN A 187 10.23 -35.57 2.59
CA ASN A 187 11.01 -34.76 3.53
C ASN A 187 12.28 -34.13 2.89
N LYS A 188 12.21 -33.87 1.58
CA LYS A 188 13.16 -33.02 0.81
C LYS A 188 12.35 -32.05 -0.04
N ARG A 189 12.72 -30.76 0.00
CA ARG A 189 12.13 -29.74 -0.88
C ARG A 189 12.43 -30.08 -2.34
N GLN A 190 11.40 -30.39 -3.11
CA GLN A 190 11.45 -30.36 -4.58
C GLN A 190 10.55 -29.22 -5.08
N LEU A 191 10.93 -28.66 -6.23
CA LEU A 191 10.22 -27.60 -6.93
C LEU A 191 9.17 -28.22 -7.84
N THR A 192 7.95 -27.69 -7.84
CA THR A 192 6.88 -28.15 -8.73
C THR A 192 7.28 -27.91 -10.19
N THR A 193 7.22 -28.96 -11.01
CA THR A 193 7.66 -28.93 -12.41
C THR A 193 6.49 -28.86 -13.39
N ALA A 194 6.68 -28.17 -14.51
CA ALA A 194 5.70 -28.09 -15.59
C ALA A 194 6.31 -28.36 -16.96
N ALA A 195 5.46 -28.74 -17.92
CA ALA A 195 5.74 -28.70 -19.35
C ALA A 195 4.57 -28.12 -20.15
N CYS A 196 4.83 -27.66 -21.37
CA CYS A 196 3.83 -27.15 -22.29
C CYS A 196 3.91 -27.87 -23.66
N CYS A 197 2.76 -28.23 -24.21
CA CYS A 197 2.58 -28.76 -25.56
C CYS A 197 1.81 -27.72 -26.38
N ILE A 198 2.45 -27.19 -27.43
CA ILE A 198 1.83 -26.30 -28.40
C ILE A 198 1.47 -27.16 -29.61
N ILE A 199 0.19 -27.20 -29.95
CA ILE A 199 -0.33 -27.94 -31.10
C ILE A 199 -0.69 -26.89 -32.15
N GLY A 200 -0.22 -27.06 -33.38
CA GLY A 200 -0.54 -26.15 -34.49
C GLY A 200 0.50 -26.10 -35.59
N ASP A 201 0.14 -26.59 -36.78
CA ASP A 201 0.93 -26.51 -38.01
C ASP A 201 1.28 -25.06 -38.38
N GLU A 202 0.42 -24.09 -38.02
CA GLU A 202 0.63 -22.68 -38.31
C GLU A 202 1.60 -21.98 -37.34
N ILE A 203 1.93 -22.64 -36.22
CA ILE A 203 3.09 -22.31 -35.38
C ILE A 203 4.36 -22.90 -36.00
N LEU A 204 4.32 -24.16 -36.46
CA LEU A 204 5.47 -24.83 -37.07
C LEU A 204 5.94 -24.17 -38.38
N ASN A 205 5.00 -23.74 -39.23
CA ASN A 205 5.32 -23.01 -40.47
C ASN A 205 5.48 -21.49 -40.25
N GLY A 206 5.43 -21.01 -39.01
CA GLY A 206 5.76 -19.63 -38.63
C GLY A 206 4.73 -18.55 -39.00
N LYS A 207 3.56 -18.91 -39.53
CA LYS A 207 2.47 -17.95 -39.82
C LYS A 207 1.97 -17.25 -38.54
N THR A 208 1.85 -17.99 -37.44
CA THR A 208 1.44 -17.47 -36.14
C THR A 208 2.62 -17.47 -35.17
N ARG A 209 2.94 -16.29 -34.62
CA ARG A 209 3.89 -16.17 -33.51
C ARG A 209 3.22 -16.58 -32.21
N ASP A 210 3.77 -17.59 -31.53
CA ASP A 210 3.25 -17.93 -30.20
C ASP A 210 3.56 -16.84 -29.15
N SER A 211 2.49 -16.36 -28.51
CA SER A 211 2.50 -15.52 -27.31
C SER A 211 2.27 -16.31 -26.02
N ASN A 212 1.67 -17.50 -26.11
CA ASN A 212 1.01 -18.13 -24.97
C ASN A 212 1.98 -18.95 -24.13
N ALA A 213 2.95 -19.65 -24.71
CA ALA A 213 4.03 -20.27 -23.95
C ALA A 213 4.98 -19.22 -23.35
N TYR A 214 5.14 -18.05 -23.98
CA TYR A 214 5.85 -16.92 -23.36
C TYR A 214 5.11 -16.38 -22.13
N PHE A 215 3.79 -16.17 -22.23
CA PHE A 215 2.97 -15.78 -21.09
C PHE A 215 2.99 -16.84 -19.98
N LEU A 216 2.77 -18.11 -20.33
CA LEU A 216 2.76 -19.24 -19.41
C LEU A 216 4.11 -19.40 -18.70
N ALA A 217 5.23 -19.33 -19.44
CA ALA A 217 6.58 -19.41 -18.88
C ALA A 217 6.84 -18.31 -17.86
N LYS A 218 6.39 -17.07 -18.14
CA LYS A 218 6.48 -15.97 -17.18
C LYS A 218 5.57 -16.21 -15.96
N TYR A 219 4.30 -16.55 -16.19
CA TYR A 219 3.30 -16.72 -15.14
C TYR A 219 3.66 -17.85 -14.17
N LEU A 220 4.11 -19.00 -14.69
CA LEU A 220 4.58 -20.13 -13.87
C LEU A 220 5.86 -19.78 -13.11
N PHE A 221 6.80 -19.04 -13.73
CA PHE A 221 8.01 -18.55 -13.06
C PHE A 221 7.68 -17.60 -11.90
N ASP A 222 6.73 -16.67 -12.10
CA ASP A 222 6.24 -15.74 -11.08
C ASP A 222 5.47 -16.46 -9.94
N LEU A 223 5.02 -17.71 -10.16
CA LEU A 223 4.44 -18.61 -9.15
C LEU A 223 5.43 -19.62 -8.53
N GLY A 224 6.65 -19.76 -9.05
CA GLY A 224 7.66 -20.70 -8.52
C GLY A 224 7.65 -22.08 -9.17
N ILE A 225 6.82 -22.28 -10.21
CA ILE A 225 6.72 -23.52 -10.97
C ILE A 225 7.81 -23.56 -12.04
N ASP A 226 8.62 -24.61 -12.04
CA ASP A 226 9.73 -24.82 -12.99
C ASP A 226 9.19 -25.37 -14.32
N LEU A 227 8.83 -24.48 -15.26
CA LEU A 227 8.50 -24.89 -16.64
C LEU A 227 9.77 -25.38 -17.35
N ARG A 228 9.93 -26.70 -17.44
CA ARG A 228 11.15 -27.36 -17.91
C ARG A 228 11.21 -27.59 -19.41
N ARG A 229 10.05 -27.73 -20.07
CA ARG A 229 9.98 -28.07 -21.48
C ARG A 229 8.78 -27.40 -22.15
N VAL A 230 8.99 -26.94 -23.37
CA VAL A 230 7.95 -26.52 -24.31
C VAL A 230 8.22 -27.29 -25.60
N GLU A 231 7.20 -27.95 -26.14
CA GLU A 231 7.27 -28.69 -27.40
C GLU A 231 6.20 -28.16 -28.34
N THR A 232 6.57 -27.86 -29.59
CA THR A 232 5.61 -27.56 -30.65
C THR A 232 5.50 -28.77 -31.57
N ILE A 233 4.28 -29.22 -31.83
CA ILE A 233 3.99 -30.42 -32.62
C ILE A 233 2.91 -30.12 -33.67
N PRO A 234 2.87 -30.90 -34.77
CA PRO A 234 1.86 -30.71 -35.82
C PRO A 234 0.47 -31.09 -35.35
N ASP A 235 -0.54 -30.76 -36.16
CA ASP A 235 -1.93 -31.19 -35.96
C ASP A 235 -2.13 -32.67 -36.34
N ASP A 236 -1.36 -33.57 -35.71
CA ASP A 236 -1.45 -35.03 -35.88
C ASP A 236 -1.89 -35.74 -34.58
N TYR A 237 -2.79 -36.71 -34.73
CA TYR A 237 -3.37 -37.48 -33.63
C TYR A 237 -2.36 -38.25 -32.80
N ASP A 238 -1.38 -38.91 -33.44
CA ASP A 238 -0.47 -39.81 -32.74
C ASP A 238 0.75 -39.07 -32.19
N ALA A 239 1.17 -37.97 -32.82
CA ALA A 239 2.13 -37.00 -32.27
C ALA A 239 1.61 -36.33 -30.99
N ILE A 240 0.33 -35.91 -30.96
CA ILE A 240 -0.32 -35.36 -29.75
C ILE A 240 -0.42 -36.45 -28.67
N ALA A 241 -0.83 -37.67 -29.04
CA ALA A 241 -0.97 -38.78 -28.09
C ALA A 241 0.36 -39.20 -27.44
N GLU A 242 1.46 -39.25 -28.20
CA GLU A 242 2.83 -39.50 -27.71
C GLU A 242 3.26 -38.39 -26.74
N THR A 243 3.23 -37.15 -27.23
CA THR A 243 3.81 -36.00 -26.52
C THR A 243 3.11 -35.76 -25.19
N ILE A 244 1.78 -35.82 -25.16
CA ILE A 244 1.00 -35.62 -23.94
C ILE A 244 1.23 -36.76 -22.93
N LYS A 245 1.31 -38.02 -23.37
CA LYS A 245 1.65 -39.15 -22.48
C LYS A 245 3.03 -38.98 -21.86
N ARG A 246 4.03 -38.74 -22.71
CA ARG A 246 5.43 -38.58 -22.29
C ARG A 246 5.59 -37.40 -21.32
N LEU A 247 5.04 -36.23 -21.64
CA LEU A 247 5.09 -35.06 -20.77
C LEU A 247 4.35 -35.29 -19.44
N SER A 248 3.16 -35.92 -19.47
CA SER A 248 2.34 -36.21 -18.28
C SER A 248 3.03 -37.18 -17.32
N SER A 249 3.83 -38.12 -17.83
CA SER A 249 4.66 -39.02 -17.01
C SER A 249 5.90 -38.36 -16.39
N GLN A 250 6.34 -37.21 -16.90
CA GLN A 250 7.63 -36.59 -16.55
C GLN A 250 7.52 -35.30 -15.72
N HIS A 251 6.32 -34.69 -15.63
CA HIS A 251 6.13 -33.37 -15.00
C HIS A 251 4.92 -33.36 -14.06
N ASN A 252 4.96 -32.52 -13.03
CA ASN A 252 3.84 -32.39 -12.09
C ASN A 252 2.62 -31.73 -12.73
N LEU A 253 2.84 -30.85 -13.71
CA LEU A 253 1.81 -30.17 -14.50
C LEU A 253 2.16 -30.25 -15.99
N VAL A 254 1.16 -30.50 -16.83
CA VAL A 254 1.27 -30.36 -18.29
C VAL A 254 0.21 -29.37 -18.74
N PHE A 255 0.59 -28.44 -19.60
CA PHE A 255 -0.30 -27.52 -20.28
C PHE A 255 -0.36 -27.89 -21.76
N THR A 256 -1.53 -27.83 -22.37
CA THR A 256 -1.67 -27.99 -23.82
C THR A 256 -2.66 -26.99 -24.39
N ARG A 257 -2.40 -26.58 -25.64
CA ARG A 257 -3.17 -25.56 -26.35
C ARG A 257 -3.41 -26.00 -27.80
N PRO A 258 -4.66 -26.29 -28.21
CA PRO A 258 -5.02 -26.39 -29.61
C PRO A 258 -4.86 -25.02 -30.28
N THR A 259 -4.52 -24.99 -31.56
CA THR A 259 -4.88 -23.85 -32.43
C THR A 259 -6.30 -24.07 -32.95
N HIS A 260 -6.64 -23.67 -34.17
CA HIS A 260 -8.06 -23.52 -34.54
C HIS A 260 -8.79 -24.80 -35.00
N ASP A 261 -8.09 -25.94 -35.08
CA ASP A 261 -8.65 -27.23 -35.52
C ASP A 261 -8.79 -28.25 -34.35
N ASP A 262 -10.03 -28.64 -34.05
CA ASP A 262 -10.43 -29.39 -32.85
C ASP A 262 -10.13 -30.91 -32.91
N ILE A 263 -8.85 -31.29 -33.01
CA ILE A 263 -8.41 -32.69 -32.83
C ILE A 263 -7.84 -32.99 -31.43
N THR A 264 -7.46 -31.97 -30.66
CA THR A 264 -6.69 -32.14 -29.40
C THR A 264 -7.44 -32.95 -28.34
N TYR A 265 -8.73 -32.67 -28.11
CA TYR A 265 -9.53 -33.46 -27.16
C TYR A 265 -9.67 -34.92 -27.62
N SER A 266 -9.88 -35.15 -28.91
CA SER A 266 -10.01 -36.48 -29.49
C SER A 266 -8.71 -37.29 -29.45
N ALA A 267 -7.56 -36.65 -29.68
CA ALA A 267 -6.25 -37.28 -29.54
C ALA A 267 -5.95 -37.66 -28.08
N ILE A 268 -6.26 -36.79 -27.12
CA ILE A 268 -6.08 -37.07 -25.68
C ILE A 268 -7.06 -38.15 -25.21
N ALA A 269 -8.30 -38.15 -25.70
CA ALA A 269 -9.28 -39.20 -25.44
C ALA A 269 -8.81 -40.57 -25.96
N LYS A 270 -8.40 -40.65 -27.23
CA LYS A 270 -7.77 -41.84 -27.84
C LYS A 270 -6.55 -42.31 -27.04
N ALA A 271 -5.68 -41.37 -26.64
CA ALA A 271 -4.47 -41.68 -25.90
C ALA A 271 -4.75 -42.37 -24.55
N TYR A 272 -5.73 -41.87 -23.78
CA TYR A 272 -6.09 -42.40 -22.46
C TYR A 272 -7.27 -43.39 -22.48
N SER A 273 -7.75 -43.78 -23.67
CA SER A 273 -8.91 -44.68 -23.86
C SER A 273 -10.20 -44.17 -23.17
N LEU A 274 -10.43 -42.86 -23.25
CA LEU A 274 -11.56 -42.18 -22.62
C LEU A 274 -12.69 -41.92 -23.63
N PRO A 275 -13.98 -42.01 -23.24
CA PRO A 275 -15.08 -41.50 -24.04
C PRO A 275 -15.03 -39.96 -24.13
N LEU A 276 -15.52 -39.43 -25.26
CA LEU A 276 -15.84 -38.02 -25.45
C LEU A 276 -17.32 -37.80 -25.12
N ILE A 277 -17.63 -36.84 -24.23
CA ILE A 277 -19.00 -36.55 -23.77
C ILE A 277 -19.29 -35.04 -23.86
N LEU A 278 -20.50 -34.69 -24.30
CA LEU A 278 -20.95 -33.31 -24.47
C LEU A 278 -21.31 -32.66 -23.11
N ASP A 279 -20.59 -31.60 -22.74
CA ASP A 279 -20.83 -30.86 -21.50
C ASP A 279 -21.97 -29.84 -21.64
N GLN A 280 -23.15 -30.24 -21.14
CA GLN A 280 -24.38 -29.43 -21.14
C GLN A 280 -24.18 -28.03 -20.52
N GLU A 281 -23.36 -27.91 -19.47
CA GLU A 281 -23.08 -26.64 -18.80
C GLU A 281 -22.32 -25.67 -19.71
N THR A 282 -21.24 -26.14 -20.37
CA THR A 282 -20.50 -25.34 -21.37
C THR A 282 -21.40 -24.89 -22.51
N CYS A 283 -22.29 -25.76 -23.02
CA CYS A 283 -23.26 -25.39 -24.05
C CYS A 283 -24.18 -24.24 -23.61
N GLN A 284 -24.79 -24.34 -22.43
CA GLN A 284 -25.70 -23.31 -21.90
C GLN A 284 -24.98 -21.97 -21.64
N LEU A 285 -23.76 -22.02 -21.09
CA LEU A 285 -22.93 -20.82 -20.87
C LEU A 285 -22.47 -20.19 -22.19
N MET A 286 -22.08 -21.00 -23.18
CA MET A 286 -21.67 -20.53 -24.52
C MET A 286 -22.83 -19.84 -25.24
N GLU A 287 -24.02 -20.43 -25.19
CA GLU A 287 -25.23 -19.86 -25.77
C GLU A 287 -25.63 -18.54 -25.09
N THR A 288 -25.63 -18.52 -23.75
CA THR A 288 -25.99 -17.33 -22.96
C THR A 288 -25.02 -16.17 -23.21
N SER A 289 -23.71 -16.46 -23.19
CA SER A 289 -22.65 -15.47 -23.44
C SER A 289 -22.66 -14.96 -24.88
N SER A 290 -22.94 -15.83 -25.85
CA SER A 290 -22.92 -15.47 -27.27
C SER A 290 -24.18 -14.70 -27.69
N LYS A 291 -25.38 -15.09 -27.24
CA LYS A 291 -26.64 -14.39 -27.58
C LYS A 291 -26.71 -12.97 -27.03
N GLN A 292 -26.05 -12.68 -25.90
CA GLN A 292 -25.88 -11.30 -25.40
C GLN A 292 -25.06 -10.40 -26.35
N ARG A 293 -24.22 -10.98 -27.21
CA ARG A 293 -23.29 -10.26 -28.09
C ARG A 293 -23.66 -10.33 -29.58
N PHE A 294 -24.38 -11.38 -29.95
CA PHE A 294 -24.80 -11.70 -31.31
C PHE A 294 -26.25 -12.22 -31.26
N PRO A 295 -27.28 -11.39 -31.51
CA PRO A 295 -28.68 -11.79 -31.30
C PRO A 295 -29.11 -13.02 -32.11
N ASN A 296 -28.56 -13.19 -33.32
CA ASN A 296 -28.87 -14.29 -34.24
C ASN A 296 -27.91 -15.49 -34.07
N TRP A 297 -27.47 -15.78 -32.84
CA TRP A 297 -26.52 -16.86 -32.57
C TRP A 297 -27.23 -18.16 -32.15
N GLU A 298 -26.79 -19.29 -32.71
CA GLU A 298 -27.38 -20.62 -32.49
C GLU A 298 -26.31 -21.68 -32.17
N LEU A 299 -26.69 -22.71 -31.41
CA LEU A 299 -25.79 -23.79 -30.97
C LEU A 299 -25.72 -24.93 -32.00
N THR A 300 -24.89 -24.77 -33.03
CA THR A 300 -24.65 -25.80 -34.07
C THR A 300 -23.83 -27.00 -33.57
N GLU A 301 -23.78 -28.09 -34.33
CA GLU A 301 -22.99 -29.29 -33.96
C GLU A 301 -21.48 -29.03 -33.89
N GLU A 302 -20.95 -28.08 -34.67
CA GLU A 302 -19.57 -27.60 -34.62
C GLU A 302 -19.30 -26.93 -33.26
N ARG A 303 -20.26 -26.13 -32.79
CA ARG A 303 -20.18 -25.45 -31.49
C ARG A 303 -20.33 -26.44 -30.33
N LYS A 304 -21.15 -27.49 -30.49
CA LYS A 304 -21.24 -28.61 -29.52
C LYS A 304 -19.93 -29.40 -29.45
N ARG A 305 -19.22 -29.60 -30.57
CA ARG A 305 -17.87 -30.22 -30.57
C ARG A 305 -16.89 -29.45 -29.68
N MET A 306 -16.90 -28.11 -29.69
CA MET A 306 -16.09 -27.27 -28.78
C MET A 306 -16.42 -27.44 -27.28
N ALA A 307 -17.58 -28.03 -26.96
CA ALA A 307 -18.05 -28.36 -25.61
C ALA A 307 -18.02 -29.87 -25.31
N THR A 308 -17.36 -30.67 -26.16
CA THR A 308 -17.26 -32.13 -26.00
C THR A 308 -15.90 -32.51 -25.45
N PHE A 309 -15.85 -33.09 -24.24
CA PHE A 309 -14.61 -33.30 -23.49
C PHE A 309 -14.34 -34.79 -23.18
N PRO A 310 -13.08 -35.21 -22.96
CA PRO A 310 -12.76 -36.55 -22.49
C PRO A 310 -13.24 -36.76 -21.05
N GLU A 311 -13.77 -37.93 -20.73
CA GLU A 311 -14.21 -38.28 -19.37
C GLU A 311 -13.53 -39.52 -18.79
N PRO A 312 -13.17 -39.54 -17.49
CA PRO A 312 -13.41 -38.49 -16.50
C PRO A 312 -12.41 -37.34 -16.57
N SER A 313 -12.90 -36.10 -16.58
CA SER A 313 -12.08 -34.88 -16.48
C SER A 313 -12.63 -33.87 -15.47
N ILE A 314 -11.75 -33.05 -14.90
CA ILE A 314 -12.11 -31.92 -14.01
C ILE A 314 -12.26 -30.67 -14.88
N LYS A 315 -13.38 -29.94 -14.76
CA LYS A 315 -13.61 -28.67 -15.47
C LYS A 315 -13.48 -27.53 -14.47
N LEU A 316 -12.49 -26.66 -14.67
CA LEU A 316 -12.29 -25.48 -13.83
C LEU A 316 -12.78 -24.22 -14.58
N ARG A 317 -13.74 -23.50 -13.96
CA ARG A 317 -14.20 -22.16 -14.38
C ARG A 317 -14.07 -21.17 -13.21
N PRO A 318 -12.86 -20.68 -12.87
CA PRO A 318 -12.66 -19.83 -11.70
C PRO A 318 -13.22 -18.41 -11.90
N ASP A 319 -13.24 -17.92 -13.14
CA ASP A 319 -13.96 -16.71 -13.54
C ASP A 319 -15.21 -17.09 -14.35
N LYS A 320 -16.38 -16.67 -13.87
CA LYS A 320 -17.70 -16.94 -14.46
C LYS A 320 -17.96 -16.19 -15.77
N ASN A 321 -17.10 -15.24 -16.15
CA ASN A 321 -17.22 -14.50 -17.42
C ASN A 321 -16.77 -15.32 -18.65
N PHE A 322 -16.08 -16.45 -18.45
CA PHE A 322 -15.69 -17.36 -19.53
C PHE A 322 -16.62 -18.58 -19.58
N TRP A 323 -17.23 -18.83 -20.74
CA TRP A 323 -18.04 -20.03 -20.97
C TRP A 323 -17.20 -21.30 -21.08
N VAL A 324 -15.97 -21.18 -21.60
CA VAL A 324 -15.02 -22.28 -21.82
C VAL A 324 -14.26 -22.61 -20.53
N PRO A 325 -14.28 -23.87 -20.05
CA PRO A 325 -13.47 -24.30 -18.91
C PRO A 325 -12.00 -24.54 -19.28
N VAL A 326 -11.15 -24.60 -18.26
CA VAL A 326 -9.90 -25.37 -18.35
C VAL A 326 -10.23 -26.82 -17.99
N VAL A 327 -9.99 -27.74 -18.92
CA VAL A 327 -10.28 -29.17 -18.76
C VAL A 327 -9.00 -29.88 -18.32
N ILE A 328 -9.06 -30.60 -17.19
CA ILE A 328 -7.93 -31.36 -16.65
C ILE A 328 -8.17 -32.86 -16.82
N VAL A 329 -7.33 -33.50 -17.65
CA VAL A 329 -7.29 -34.95 -17.88
C VAL A 329 -6.08 -35.56 -17.14
N ASN A 330 -6.18 -36.83 -16.74
CA ASN A 330 -5.13 -37.55 -15.99
C ASN A 330 -4.61 -36.82 -14.73
N LYS A 331 -5.44 -35.97 -14.11
CA LYS A 331 -5.11 -35.08 -12.97
C LYS A 331 -4.03 -34.02 -13.20
N ASN A 332 -3.21 -34.08 -14.26
CA ASN A 332 -2.14 -33.10 -14.53
C ASN A 332 -2.15 -32.47 -15.93
N ILE A 333 -2.95 -32.92 -16.88
CA ILE A 333 -3.00 -32.39 -18.26
C ILE A 333 -4.06 -31.31 -18.36
N HIS A 334 -3.66 -30.05 -18.34
CA HIS A 334 -4.51 -28.86 -18.42
C HIS A 334 -4.67 -28.44 -19.89
N ILE A 335 -5.89 -28.52 -20.42
CA ILE A 335 -6.24 -28.18 -21.80
C ILE A 335 -6.85 -26.77 -21.81
N LEU A 336 -6.29 -25.86 -22.63
CA LEU A 336 -6.65 -24.45 -22.69
C LEU A 336 -6.85 -23.96 -24.14
N PRO A 337 -7.72 -22.95 -24.38
CA PRO A 337 -8.02 -22.47 -25.73
C PRO A 337 -6.84 -21.76 -26.43
N GLY A 338 -6.79 -21.86 -27.76
CA GLY A 338 -5.80 -21.20 -28.62
C GLY A 338 -5.68 -19.68 -28.44
N ILE A 339 -6.82 -19.01 -28.35
CA ILE A 339 -6.93 -17.54 -28.41
C ILE A 339 -6.20 -16.89 -27.22
N PRO A 340 -5.16 -16.06 -27.44
CA PRO A 340 -4.30 -15.52 -26.38
C PRO A 340 -5.05 -14.86 -25.22
N LYS A 341 -6.04 -14.00 -25.51
CA LYS A 341 -6.82 -13.31 -24.45
C LYS A 341 -7.64 -14.26 -23.56
N LEU A 342 -8.11 -15.39 -24.11
CA LEU A 342 -8.82 -16.41 -23.32
C LEU A 342 -7.83 -17.24 -22.50
N PHE A 343 -6.71 -17.62 -23.11
CA PHE A 343 -5.62 -18.33 -22.44
C PHE A 343 -5.04 -17.54 -21.26
N GLU A 344 -4.70 -16.26 -21.46
CA GLU A 344 -4.19 -15.35 -20.44
C GLU A 344 -5.19 -15.17 -19.28
N GLY A 345 -6.47 -14.98 -19.60
CA GLY A 345 -7.54 -14.85 -18.60
C GLY A 345 -7.74 -16.12 -17.77
N LEU A 346 -7.85 -17.27 -18.42
CA LEU A 346 -8.05 -18.57 -17.76
C LEU A 346 -6.84 -18.96 -16.89
N ILE A 347 -5.61 -18.85 -17.41
CA ILE A 347 -4.39 -19.09 -16.62
C ILE A 347 -4.34 -18.15 -15.41
N SER A 348 -4.64 -16.85 -15.60
CA SER A 348 -4.67 -15.89 -14.50
C SER A 348 -5.70 -16.27 -13.43
N SER A 349 -6.87 -16.76 -13.84
CA SER A 349 -7.96 -17.17 -12.95
C SER A 349 -7.63 -18.43 -12.12
N LEU A 350 -6.73 -19.30 -12.60
CA LEU A 350 -6.29 -20.52 -11.91
C LEU A 350 -5.30 -20.27 -10.75
N LYS A 351 -4.96 -19.02 -10.43
CA LYS A 351 -4.03 -18.68 -9.34
C LYS A 351 -4.30 -19.42 -8.02
N PRO A 352 -5.54 -19.54 -7.50
CA PRO A 352 -5.78 -20.27 -6.25
C PRO A 352 -5.45 -21.75 -6.35
N HIS A 353 -5.78 -22.40 -7.48
CA HIS A 353 -5.51 -23.81 -7.73
C HIS A 353 -3.99 -24.09 -7.76
N PHE A 354 -3.21 -23.23 -8.41
CA PHE A 354 -1.75 -23.36 -8.37
C PHE A 354 -1.17 -23.07 -6.99
N GLN A 355 -1.76 -22.17 -6.19
CA GLN A 355 -1.34 -21.95 -4.80
C GLN A 355 -1.59 -23.16 -3.90
N GLU A 356 -2.65 -23.95 -4.12
CA GLU A 356 -2.86 -25.23 -3.42
C GLU A 356 -1.80 -26.28 -3.80
N ILE A 357 -1.42 -26.34 -5.09
CA ILE A 357 -0.41 -27.27 -5.62
C ILE A 357 1.02 -26.92 -5.19
N VAL A 358 1.30 -25.63 -4.99
CA VAL A 358 2.65 -25.08 -4.74
C VAL A 358 2.89 -24.77 -3.25
N GLY A 359 1.81 -24.52 -2.48
CA GLY A 359 1.87 -24.20 -1.05
C GLY A 359 2.59 -22.88 -0.76
N ASP A 360 3.29 -22.81 0.38
CA ASP A 360 4.05 -21.63 0.83
C ASP A 360 5.31 -21.31 0.00
N GLN A 361 5.56 -21.99 -1.13
CA GLN A 361 6.68 -21.62 -2.02
C GLN A 361 6.43 -20.25 -2.64
N LYS A 362 7.44 -19.38 -2.61
CA LYS A 362 7.41 -18.06 -3.24
C LYS A 362 7.98 -18.15 -4.65
N GLY A 363 7.47 -17.32 -5.56
CA GLY A 363 7.89 -17.28 -6.96
C GLY A 363 9.37 -16.97 -7.18
N TYR A 364 9.87 -17.33 -8.36
CA TYR A 364 11.25 -17.05 -8.74
C TYR A 364 11.49 -15.53 -8.93
N HIS A 365 12.75 -15.16 -9.05
CA HIS A 365 13.21 -13.78 -8.91
C HIS A 365 14.21 -13.43 -10.02
N ARG A 366 14.12 -12.21 -10.59
CA ARG A 366 15.01 -11.67 -11.65
C ARG A 366 15.64 -10.28 -11.31
N ILE A 367 16.96 -10.11 -11.39
CA ILE A 367 17.85 -8.95 -11.07
C ILE A 367 18.91 -8.97 -12.14
N GLN A 368 19.28 -7.83 -12.73
CA GLN A 368 20.15 -7.82 -13.90
C GLN A 368 21.42 -7.00 -13.61
N VAL A 369 22.55 -7.70 -13.46
CA VAL A 369 23.87 -7.12 -13.28
C VAL A 369 24.54 -7.02 -14.65
N ALA A 370 25.00 -5.84 -15.03
CA ALA A 370 25.85 -5.67 -16.21
C ALA A 370 27.33 -5.74 -15.80
N THR A 371 28.16 -6.39 -16.61
CA THR A 371 29.63 -6.34 -16.53
C THR A 371 30.20 -5.88 -17.87
N SER A 372 31.40 -5.28 -17.86
CA SER A 372 32.11 -4.82 -19.07
C SER A 372 32.98 -5.91 -19.73
N LEU A 373 32.80 -7.17 -19.33
CA LEU A 373 33.55 -8.33 -19.78
C LEU A 373 32.74 -9.13 -20.82
N ALA A 374 33.41 -9.86 -21.69
CA ALA A 374 32.77 -10.76 -22.64
C ALA A 374 32.25 -12.03 -21.95
N GLU A 375 31.40 -12.79 -22.65
CA GLU A 375 30.75 -13.96 -22.07
C GLU A 375 31.74 -15.10 -21.75
N GLY A 376 32.76 -15.29 -22.61
CA GLY A 376 33.84 -16.24 -22.36
C GLY A 376 34.63 -15.92 -21.08
N ASP A 377 34.99 -14.65 -20.87
CA ASP A 377 35.78 -14.18 -19.72
C ASP A 377 35.09 -14.50 -18.39
N ILE A 378 33.75 -14.41 -18.35
CA ILE A 378 32.97 -14.66 -17.13
C ILE A 378 32.41 -16.08 -17.05
N ALA A 379 32.38 -16.86 -18.13
CA ALA A 379 31.75 -18.19 -18.16
C ALA A 379 32.32 -19.13 -17.08
N GLN A 380 33.64 -19.13 -16.87
CA GLN A 380 34.27 -19.95 -15.82
C GLN A 380 33.92 -19.44 -14.41
N PHE A 381 33.79 -18.13 -14.21
CA PHE A 381 33.35 -17.55 -12.94
C PHE A 381 31.88 -17.89 -12.66
N LEU A 382 30.99 -17.68 -13.63
CA LEU A 382 29.57 -18.03 -13.52
C LEU A 382 29.37 -19.52 -13.25
N THR A 383 30.11 -20.40 -13.93
CA THR A 383 30.11 -21.84 -13.67
C THR A 383 30.59 -22.16 -12.24
N THR A 384 31.65 -21.49 -11.80
CA THR A 384 32.18 -21.63 -10.43
C THR A 384 31.15 -21.19 -9.38
N VAL A 385 30.45 -20.08 -9.58
CA VAL A 385 29.37 -19.64 -8.67
C VAL A 385 28.18 -20.61 -8.75
N GLN A 386 27.74 -21.00 -9.95
CA GLN A 386 26.65 -21.95 -10.16
C GLN A 386 26.89 -23.30 -9.48
N SER A 387 28.13 -23.79 -9.45
CA SER A 387 28.51 -25.00 -8.70
C SER A 387 28.37 -24.86 -7.17
N LYS A 388 28.48 -23.63 -6.65
CA LYS A 388 28.39 -23.28 -5.22
C LYS A 388 26.96 -22.97 -4.77
N VAL A 389 26.06 -22.57 -5.67
CA VAL A 389 24.64 -22.31 -5.37
C VAL A 389 23.71 -23.24 -6.16
N LYS A 390 23.29 -24.34 -5.53
CA LYS A 390 22.47 -25.39 -6.17
C LYS A 390 21.03 -24.96 -6.48
N ASP A 391 20.49 -24.01 -5.71
CA ASP A 391 19.08 -23.58 -5.79
C ASP A 391 18.88 -22.28 -6.58
N ILE A 392 19.92 -21.75 -7.22
CA ILE A 392 19.88 -20.49 -7.98
C ILE A 392 20.35 -20.77 -9.41
N LYS A 393 19.47 -20.53 -10.40
CA LYS A 393 19.86 -20.58 -11.83
C LYS A 393 20.56 -19.26 -12.21
N ILE A 394 21.84 -19.35 -12.57
CA ILE A 394 22.66 -18.22 -13.02
C ILE A 394 22.85 -18.34 -14.53
N GLY A 395 22.57 -17.25 -15.26
CA GLY A 395 22.78 -17.18 -16.70
C GLY A 395 23.34 -15.82 -17.12
N SER A 396 24.26 -15.86 -18.06
CA SER A 396 24.68 -14.74 -18.90
C SER A 396 23.75 -14.59 -20.10
N TYR A 397 23.59 -13.36 -20.57
CA TYR A 397 23.01 -13.05 -21.88
C TYR A 397 23.84 -11.92 -22.52
N PRO A 398 24.48 -12.16 -23.69
CA PRO A 398 25.23 -11.12 -24.39
C PRO A 398 24.25 -10.15 -25.06
N LYS A 399 24.43 -8.85 -24.84
CA LYS A 399 23.65 -7.80 -25.50
C LYS A 399 24.53 -6.99 -26.45
N TRP A 400 24.48 -7.36 -27.73
CA TRP A 400 25.12 -6.61 -28.80
C TRP A 400 24.46 -5.22 -28.88
N GLY A 401 25.26 -4.15 -29.02
CA GLY A 401 24.77 -2.77 -29.04
C GLY A 401 24.78 -2.02 -27.69
N LEU A 402 25.36 -2.60 -26.64
CA LEU A 402 25.87 -1.85 -25.48
C LEU A 402 27.39 -2.05 -25.41
N GLN A 403 28.15 -1.04 -24.96
CA GLN A 403 29.60 -1.12 -24.84
C GLN A 403 30.03 -2.39 -24.10
N ASN A 404 30.78 -3.26 -24.80
CA ASN A 404 31.28 -4.58 -24.42
C ASN A 404 30.74 -5.10 -23.08
N GLY A 405 29.62 -5.83 -23.07
CA GLY A 405 29.10 -6.30 -21.79
C GLY A 405 28.00 -7.36 -21.80
N VAL A 406 27.96 -8.11 -20.71
CA VAL A 406 27.08 -9.25 -20.49
C VAL A 406 26.16 -9.02 -19.30
N ARG A 407 24.91 -9.51 -19.40
CA ARG A 407 23.89 -9.33 -18.37
C ARG A 407 23.68 -10.62 -17.57
N VAL A 408 24.14 -10.63 -16.31
CA VAL A 408 24.03 -11.74 -15.34
C VAL A 408 22.75 -11.61 -14.51
N VAL A 409 22.13 -12.72 -14.08
CA VAL A 409 20.78 -12.73 -13.50
C VAL A 409 20.63 -13.48 -12.15
N VAL A 410 20.09 -12.81 -11.10
CA VAL A 410 19.77 -13.33 -9.71
C VAL A 410 18.40 -12.74 -9.26
N SER A 411 17.95 -12.65 -7.97
CA SER A 411 17.11 -11.52 -7.41
C SER A 411 16.50 -11.65 -5.99
N VAL A 412 15.87 -10.54 -5.57
CA VAL A 412 15.23 -10.18 -4.30
C VAL A 412 14.11 -9.16 -4.58
N VAL A 413 12.83 -9.46 -4.30
CA VAL A 413 11.79 -8.44 -3.95
C VAL A 413 11.28 -8.72 -2.53
N GLU A 414 12.24 -9.00 -1.66
CA GLU A 414 12.00 -9.51 -0.32
C GLU A 414 11.77 -8.39 0.70
N ALA A 415 12.44 -7.23 0.56
CA ALA A 415 12.56 -6.23 1.62
C ALA A 415 11.22 -5.63 2.11
N VAL A 416 10.43 -5.02 1.22
CA VAL A 416 9.14 -4.40 1.60
C VAL A 416 8.11 -5.45 2.04
N ASN A 417 8.10 -6.62 1.40
CA ASN A 417 7.22 -7.74 1.76
C ASN A 417 7.56 -8.32 3.14
N ASN A 418 8.84 -8.57 3.41
CA ASN A 418 9.32 -8.99 4.73
C ASN A 418 9.06 -7.91 5.79
N LEU A 419 9.21 -6.63 5.46
CA LEU A 419 8.85 -5.53 6.37
C LEU A 419 7.34 -5.54 6.70
N ASN A 420 6.49 -5.72 5.70
CA ASN A 420 5.03 -5.80 5.89
C ASN A 420 4.61 -7.03 6.71
N SER A 421 5.37 -8.14 6.66
CA SER A 421 5.17 -9.28 7.56
C SER A 421 5.51 -8.99 9.04
N LEU A 422 6.23 -7.88 9.33
CA LEU A 422 6.49 -7.42 10.70
C LEU A 422 5.39 -6.50 11.27
N GLN A 423 4.34 -6.19 10.49
CA GLN A 423 3.11 -5.55 11.00
C GLN A 423 2.40 -6.46 12.01
N SER A 424 1.37 -5.95 12.69
CA SER A 424 0.53 -6.74 13.61
C SER A 424 -0.88 -6.82 13.05
N SER A 425 -1.44 -8.02 12.93
CA SER A 425 -2.78 -8.18 12.37
C SER A 425 -3.83 -7.40 13.17
N ALA A 426 -4.87 -6.91 12.48
CA ALA A 426 -6.00 -6.20 13.09
C ALA A 426 -6.53 -6.92 14.35
N ILE A 427 -6.70 -8.24 14.24
CA ILE A 427 -7.17 -9.14 15.32
C ILE A 427 -6.22 -9.15 16.53
N LEU A 428 -4.90 -9.12 16.30
CA LEU A 428 -3.91 -9.06 17.39
C LEU A 428 -3.93 -7.70 18.09
N LEU A 429 -4.04 -6.61 17.32
CA LEU A 429 -4.17 -5.25 17.86
C LEU A 429 -5.47 -5.06 18.65
N GLU A 430 -6.58 -5.64 18.19
CA GLU A 430 -7.86 -5.61 18.90
C GLU A 430 -7.80 -6.40 20.22
N LYS A 431 -7.23 -7.61 20.20
CA LYS A 431 -6.97 -8.41 21.41
C LYS A 431 -6.10 -7.64 22.41
N LEU A 432 -5.04 -6.97 21.94
CA LEU A 432 -4.17 -6.15 22.79
C LEU A 432 -4.90 -4.91 23.36
N ARG A 433 -5.78 -4.27 22.58
CA ARG A 433 -6.61 -3.13 23.01
C ARG A 433 -7.65 -3.55 24.07
N LYS A 434 -8.30 -4.70 23.89
CA LYS A 434 -9.25 -5.28 24.85
C LYS A 434 -8.57 -5.73 26.16
N ALA A 435 -7.32 -6.18 26.09
CA ALA A 435 -6.52 -6.61 27.25
C ALA A 435 -5.86 -5.46 28.05
N GLY A 436 -6.36 -4.23 27.93
CA GLY A 436 -6.02 -3.07 28.76
C GLY A 436 -4.63 -2.44 28.52
N PRO A 437 -4.44 -1.16 28.91
CA PRO A 437 -3.14 -0.50 28.88
C PRO A 437 -2.23 -1.04 29.99
N GLN A 438 -0.96 -1.34 29.68
CA GLN A 438 0.03 -1.67 30.70
C GLN A 438 0.51 -0.40 31.41
N THR A 439 0.40 -0.37 32.73
CA THR A 439 0.99 0.66 33.59
C THR A 439 2.37 0.20 34.08
N LYS A 440 3.44 0.94 33.73
CA LYS A 440 4.86 0.70 34.12
C LYS A 440 5.47 -0.56 33.42
N LYS A 441 6.78 -0.72 33.16
CA LYS A 441 8.00 0.15 33.24
C LYS A 441 9.06 -0.38 32.20
N PRO A 442 10.40 -0.16 32.24
CA PRO A 442 11.26 0.19 31.08
C PRO A 442 11.40 -0.79 29.88
N ARG A 443 10.90 -2.03 29.95
CA ARG A 443 11.12 -3.17 29.01
C ARG A 443 11.02 -2.86 27.50
N SER A 444 10.43 -1.73 27.09
CA SER A 444 10.41 -1.24 25.70
C SER A 444 11.81 -0.94 25.15
N LEU A 445 12.62 -0.19 25.91
CA LEU A 445 13.95 0.23 25.49
C LEU A 445 14.97 -0.89 25.68
N ASP A 446 14.85 -1.68 26.74
CA ASP A 446 15.72 -2.83 27.00
C ASP A 446 15.67 -3.84 25.84
N GLY A 447 14.47 -4.12 25.34
CA GLY A 447 14.27 -4.92 24.13
C GLY A 447 14.84 -4.28 22.86
N MET A 448 14.79 -2.95 22.72
CA MET A 448 15.42 -2.25 21.60
C MET A 448 16.95 -2.32 21.67
N LYS A 449 17.55 -2.10 22.86
CA LYS A 449 18.99 -2.29 23.11
C LYS A 449 19.45 -3.73 22.94
N ALA A 450 18.59 -4.72 23.17
CA ALA A 450 18.86 -6.12 22.82
C ALA A 450 18.90 -6.33 21.28
N TYR A 451 18.00 -5.71 20.52
CA TYR A 451 18.04 -5.79 19.05
C TYR A 451 19.23 -5.03 18.44
N LEU A 452 19.66 -3.91 19.03
CA LEU A 452 20.90 -3.20 18.63
C LEU A 452 22.12 -4.10 18.74
N ARG A 453 22.33 -4.72 19.91
CA ARG A 453 23.45 -5.64 20.13
C ARG A 453 23.41 -6.85 19.20
N ARG A 454 22.22 -7.37 18.91
CA ARG A 454 21.98 -8.41 17.89
C ARG A 454 22.26 -7.98 16.44
N ILE A 455 22.39 -6.69 16.14
CA ILE A 455 22.91 -6.21 14.85
C ILE A 455 24.36 -5.70 14.94
N GLY A 456 25.04 -5.94 16.05
CA GLY A 456 26.44 -5.56 16.25
C GLY A 456 26.65 -4.06 16.47
N TYR A 457 25.76 -3.41 17.23
CA TYR A 457 25.93 -2.03 17.69
C TYR A 457 25.61 -1.88 19.17
N GLU A 458 26.39 -1.06 19.87
CA GLU A 458 26.03 -0.51 21.20
C GLU A 458 25.43 0.91 21.07
N PRO A 459 24.55 1.35 21.99
CA PRO A 459 23.90 2.66 21.92
C PRO A 459 24.86 3.85 21.75
N LYS A 460 25.99 3.83 22.47
CA LYS A 460 27.03 4.85 22.43
C LYS A 460 27.68 5.01 21.04
N GLU A 461 27.58 4.02 20.16
CA GLU A 461 28.10 4.20 18.80
C GLU A 461 27.31 5.23 18.01
N PHE A 462 26.00 5.41 18.27
CA PHE A 462 25.21 6.36 17.51
C PHE A 462 25.56 7.81 17.82
N ASP A 463 26.25 8.09 18.93
CA ASP A 463 26.77 9.43 19.25
C ASP A 463 27.68 9.97 18.10
N LYS A 464 28.31 9.07 17.31
CA LYS A 464 29.10 9.42 16.10
C LYS A 464 28.28 10.07 14.97
N LEU A 465 26.95 10.09 15.10
CA LEU A 465 25.99 10.69 14.15
C LEU A 465 25.53 12.10 14.57
N ASN A 466 26.08 12.67 15.66
CA ASN A 466 25.83 14.03 16.15
C ASN A 466 24.33 14.42 16.15
N LEU A 467 23.48 13.65 16.83
CA LEU A 467 22.06 13.64 16.50
C LEU A 467 21.27 14.87 16.96
N ILE A 468 20.22 15.21 16.21
CA ILE A 468 19.16 16.12 16.60
C ILE A 468 17.88 15.29 16.82
N HIS A 469 17.32 15.27 18.03
CA HIS A 469 16.19 14.39 18.38
C HIS A 469 14.91 15.20 18.62
N ILE A 470 13.85 14.95 17.85
CA ILE A 470 12.67 15.83 17.77
C ILE A 470 11.39 15.07 18.16
N THR A 471 10.65 15.61 19.13
CA THR A 471 9.33 15.13 19.56
C THR A 471 8.29 16.25 19.60
N GLY A 472 7.05 15.88 19.90
CA GLY A 472 5.89 16.77 19.97
C GLY A 472 4.60 16.05 19.56
N THR A 473 3.45 16.69 19.73
CA THR A 473 2.18 16.19 19.20
C THR A 473 2.07 16.56 17.72
N LYS A 474 2.05 17.86 17.38
CA LYS A 474 2.06 18.37 16.00
C LYS A 474 3.41 19.03 15.66
N GLY A 475 3.73 19.21 14.38
CA GLY A 475 4.92 19.93 13.92
C GLY A 475 6.23 19.13 13.77
N LYS A 476 6.37 17.95 14.41
CA LYS A 476 7.58 17.10 14.40
C LYS A 476 8.26 16.95 13.02
N GLY A 477 7.67 16.21 12.09
CA GLY A 477 8.23 16.00 10.75
C GLY A 477 8.48 17.29 9.94
N SER A 478 7.63 18.32 10.10
CA SER A 478 7.87 19.64 9.50
C SER A 478 9.14 20.30 10.08
N THR A 479 9.33 20.24 11.40
CA THR A 479 10.55 20.73 12.07
C THR A 479 11.77 19.92 11.63
N CYS A 480 11.66 18.60 11.46
CA CYS A 480 12.73 17.76 10.93
C CYS A 480 13.15 18.21 9.52
N ALA A 481 12.18 18.44 8.62
CA ALA A 481 12.40 18.91 7.26
C ALA A 481 13.00 20.32 7.22
N LEU A 482 12.52 21.23 8.07
CA LEU A 482 13.06 22.58 8.25
C LEU A 482 14.52 22.53 8.74
N THR A 483 14.83 21.73 9.77
CA THR A 483 16.20 21.52 10.27
C THR A 483 17.12 20.95 9.19
N GLN A 484 16.65 19.94 8.44
CA GLN A 484 17.43 19.34 7.36
C GLN A 484 17.72 20.34 6.24
N SER A 485 16.70 21.10 5.81
CA SER A 485 16.83 22.11 4.76
C SER A 485 17.75 23.26 5.17
N ILE A 486 17.65 23.76 6.41
CA ILE A 486 18.53 24.81 6.95
C ILE A 486 19.99 24.33 6.97
N LEU A 487 20.28 23.13 7.49
CA LEU A 487 21.65 22.61 7.51
C LEU A 487 22.22 22.43 6.10
N HIS A 488 21.41 21.92 5.16
CA HIS A 488 21.83 21.71 3.77
C HIS A 488 22.11 23.01 3.02
N HIS A 489 21.32 24.07 3.24
CA HIS A 489 21.57 25.37 2.61
C HIS A 489 22.70 26.14 3.30
N TYR A 490 22.96 25.91 4.59
CA TYR A 490 24.07 26.53 5.33
C TYR A 490 25.44 25.96 4.94
N ASP A 491 25.55 24.64 4.81
CA ASP A 491 26.76 23.96 4.36
C ASP A 491 26.36 22.68 3.61
N PRO A 492 26.34 22.71 2.27
CA PRO A 492 25.99 21.55 1.45
C PRO A 492 26.90 20.33 1.63
N THR A 493 28.06 20.48 2.31
CA THR A 493 28.96 19.36 2.62
C THR A 493 28.49 18.54 3.84
N ILE A 494 27.60 19.08 4.69
CA ILE A 494 27.01 18.33 5.81
C ILE A 494 26.12 17.23 5.25
N LYS A 495 26.58 15.97 5.30
CA LYS A 495 25.76 14.83 4.91
C LYS A 495 24.71 14.60 6.00
N THR A 496 23.46 14.95 5.71
CA THR A 496 22.35 14.84 6.67
C THR A 496 21.62 13.52 6.48
N GLY A 497 21.45 12.76 7.57
CA GLY A 497 20.49 11.65 7.65
C GLY A 497 19.22 12.13 8.34
N MET A 498 18.03 11.72 7.88
CA MET A 498 16.77 12.08 8.54
C MET A 498 15.80 10.89 8.61
N TYR A 499 15.28 10.60 9.80
CA TYR A 499 14.29 9.54 10.05
C TYR A 499 12.93 10.14 10.44
N THR A 500 11.88 9.83 9.69
CA THR A 500 10.52 10.39 9.89
C THR A 500 9.41 9.34 9.85
N SER A 501 8.22 9.69 10.34
CA SER A 501 7.05 8.81 10.25
C SER A 501 5.69 9.53 10.28
N PRO A 502 4.69 9.03 9.53
CA PRO A 502 4.76 7.95 8.54
C PRO A 502 5.40 8.40 7.20
N HIS A 503 5.58 7.46 6.28
CA HIS A 503 5.67 7.75 4.84
C HIS A 503 4.36 8.34 4.29
N LEU A 504 4.41 8.88 3.08
CA LEU A 504 3.26 9.32 2.31
C LEU A 504 2.96 8.37 1.13
N VAL A 505 3.95 8.09 0.28
CA VAL A 505 3.85 7.22 -0.91
C VAL A 505 4.69 5.95 -0.77
N ALA A 506 5.96 6.09 -0.37
CA ALA A 506 6.94 5.00 -0.32
C ALA A 506 7.68 4.91 1.03
N VAL A 507 7.97 3.71 1.51
CA VAL A 507 8.66 3.46 2.79
C VAL A 507 10.05 4.07 2.86
N ARG A 508 10.69 4.25 1.69
CA ARG A 508 12.00 4.91 1.55
C ARG A 508 11.98 6.38 1.96
N GLU A 509 10.83 7.06 1.95
CA GLU A 509 10.71 8.45 2.44
C GLU A 509 11.04 8.61 3.93
N ARG A 510 10.88 7.54 4.72
CA ARG A 510 11.12 7.52 6.16
C ARG A 510 12.61 7.56 6.50
N ILE A 511 13.49 7.25 5.55
CA ILE A 511 14.95 7.25 5.73
C ILE A 511 15.52 8.11 4.60
N ARG A 512 15.88 9.34 4.92
CA ARG A 512 16.38 10.31 3.94
C ARG A 512 17.86 10.57 4.12
N ILE A 513 18.55 10.81 3.00
CA ILE A 513 19.94 11.29 2.94
C ILE A 513 19.92 12.59 2.14
N ASN A 514 20.47 13.68 2.69
CA ASN A 514 20.45 15.02 2.11
C ASN A 514 19.04 15.45 1.62
N GLY A 515 18.02 15.21 2.45
CA GLY A 515 16.62 15.56 2.18
C GLY A 515 15.88 14.64 1.22
N GLN A 516 16.60 13.81 0.46
CA GLN A 516 16.04 12.88 -0.52
C GLN A 516 15.75 11.50 0.10
N PRO A 517 14.63 10.84 -0.26
CA PRO A 517 14.39 9.44 0.10
C PRO A 517 15.56 8.54 -0.29
N ILE A 518 15.93 7.58 0.57
CA ILE A 518 17.01 6.63 0.26
C ILE A 518 16.76 5.89 -1.06
N LYS A 519 17.84 5.67 -1.83
CA LYS A 519 17.85 4.83 -3.04
C LYS A 519 17.30 3.42 -2.76
N GLU A 520 16.70 2.79 -3.76
CA GLU A 520 16.00 1.51 -3.61
C GLU A 520 16.97 0.36 -3.31
N GLU A 521 18.13 0.40 -3.95
CA GLU A 521 19.25 -0.52 -3.83
C GLU A 521 19.88 -0.43 -2.44
N LEU A 522 20.08 0.79 -1.93
CA LEU A 522 20.62 1.05 -0.59
C LEU A 522 19.63 0.66 0.50
N PHE A 523 18.33 0.93 0.31
CA PHE A 523 17.30 0.46 1.23
C PHE A 523 17.24 -1.07 1.29
N ALA A 524 17.22 -1.75 0.14
CA ALA A 524 17.22 -3.20 0.06
C ALA A 524 18.48 -3.82 0.70
N LYS A 525 19.66 -3.24 0.45
CA LYS A 525 20.94 -3.60 1.08
C LYS A 525 20.87 -3.50 2.61
N TYR A 526 20.64 -2.29 3.15
CA TYR A 526 20.68 -2.07 4.60
C TYR A 526 19.51 -2.73 5.34
N PHE A 527 18.37 -2.93 4.68
CA PHE A 527 17.30 -3.82 5.17
C PHE A 527 17.82 -5.25 5.33
N GLN A 528 18.43 -5.80 4.28
CA GLN A 528 18.85 -7.21 4.26
C GLN A 528 20.07 -7.46 5.17
N ASP A 529 20.95 -6.47 5.37
CA ASP A 529 22.03 -6.54 6.34
C ASP A 529 21.49 -6.61 7.78
N VAL A 530 20.53 -5.76 8.15
CA VAL A 530 19.82 -5.83 9.45
C VAL A 530 19.05 -7.15 9.60
N TRP A 531 18.35 -7.60 8.54
CA TRP A 531 17.58 -8.83 8.53
C TRP A 531 18.46 -10.08 8.75
N LYS A 532 19.58 -10.16 8.04
CA LYS A 532 20.58 -11.24 8.17
C LYS A 532 21.24 -11.24 9.54
N ARG A 533 21.69 -10.08 10.05
CA ARG A 533 22.31 -9.98 11.38
C ARG A 533 21.35 -10.43 12.49
N LEU A 534 20.06 -10.06 12.39
CA LEU A 534 19.04 -10.54 13.32
C LEU A 534 18.78 -12.05 13.21
N GLU A 535 18.81 -12.65 12.02
CA GLU A 535 18.65 -14.11 11.90
C GLU A 535 19.89 -14.88 12.38
N ALA A 536 21.10 -14.39 12.09
CA ALA A 536 22.36 -14.99 12.55
C ALA A 536 22.53 -14.96 14.08
N THR A 537 21.92 -13.98 14.76
CA THR A 537 21.92 -13.85 16.23
C THR A 537 20.62 -14.35 16.89
N LYS A 538 19.86 -15.21 16.20
CA LYS A 538 18.66 -15.85 16.75
C LYS A 538 19.05 -16.73 17.95
N GLY A 539 18.31 -16.61 19.05
CA GLY A 539 18.62 -17.29 20.32
C GLY A 539 19.73 -16.64 21.17
N ALA A 540 20.57 -15.75 20.62
CA ALA A 540 21.74 -15.18 21.32
C ALA A 540 21.43 -14.14 22.43
N VAL A 541 20.16 -14.01 22.87
CA VAL A 541 19.77 -13.13 23.97
C VAL A 541 18.67 -13.78 24.81
N GLU A 542 18.98 -14.09 26.06
CA GLU A 542 17.99 -14.45 27.08
C GLU A 542 17.15 -13.23 27.47
N VAL A 543 15.97 -13.09 26.84
CA VAL A 543 14.99 -12.07 27.25
C VAL A 543 14.25 -12.57 28.48
N SER A 544 14.81 -12.25 29.66
CA SER A 544 14.43 -12.70 31.02
C SER A 544 12.96 -13.09 31.23
N GLU A 545 12.75 -14.21 31.93
CA GLU A 545 11.52 -15.02 31.85
C GLU A 545 10.25 -14.45 32.50
N SER A 546 10.30 -13.27 33.11
CA SER A 546 9.30 -12.74 34.04
C SER A 546 7.98 -12.20 33.43
N ASP A 547 7.46 -12.81 32.34
CA ASP A 547 6.12 -12.54 31.80
C ASP A 547 5.62 -13.62 30.79
N SER A 548 5.41 -14.86 31.23
CA SER A 548 5.14 -16.01 30.35
C SER A 548 3.86 -15.93 29.51
N THR A 549 2.83 -15.22 29.99
CA THR A 549 1.45 -15.35 29.48
C THR A 549 1.20 -14.52 28.22
N ARG A 550 1.64 -13.25 28.20
CA ARG A 550 1.49 -12.37 27.04
C ARG A 550 2.54 -12.67 25.95
N LYS A 551 3.73 -13.18 26.33
CA LYS A 551 4.80 -13.59 25.41
C LYS A 551 4.36 -14.76 24.51
N LYS A 552 3.79 -15.82 25.10
CA LYS A 552 3.21 -16.98 24.37
C LYS A 552 2.10 -16.56 23.39
N LEU A 553 1.20 -15.66 23.81
CA LEU A 553 0.13 -15.13 22.94
C LEU A 553 0.64 -14.38 21.70
N VAL A 554 1.77 -13.67 21.81
CA VAL A 554 2.33 -12.86 20.71
C VAL A 554 3.31 -13.66 19.84
N GLN A 555 4.15 -14.52 20.42
CA GLN A 555 5.11 -15.32 19.66
C GLN A 555 4.43 -16.33 18.74
N GLY A 556 3.32 -16.95 19.18
CA GLY A 556 2.50 -17.82 18.32
C GLY A 556 1.60 -17.10 17.31
N SER A 557 1.67 -15.76 17.21
CA SER A 557 0.77 -14.93 16.39
C SER A 557 1.48 -13.99 15.41
N ARG A 558 2.80 -14.11 15.22
CA ARG A 558 3.58 -13.31 14.25
C ARG A 558 4.48 -14.21 13.40
N LEU A 559 4.58 -13.93 12.11
CA LEU A 559 5.36 -14.71 11.15
C LEU A 559 6.86 -14.77 11.48
N HIS A 560 7.40 -13.69 12.07
CA HIS A 560 8.77 -13.61 12.56
C HIS A 560 8.81 -13.12 14.02
N PRO A 561 8.69 -14.03 15.01
CA PRO A 561 8.62 -13.64 16.42
C PRO A 561 9.95 -13.09 16.95
N ASP A 562 11.09 -13.56 16.41
CA ASP A 562 12.45 -13.20 16.85
C ASP A 562 12.94 -11.84 16.31
N LYS A 563 12.11 -11.16 15.51
CA LYS A 563 12.39 -9.85 14.92
C LYS A 563 11.47 -8.77 15.50
N PRO A 564 11.92 -7.50 15.60
CA PRO A 564 11.10 -6.41 16.11
C PRO A 564 9.80 -6.20 15.32
N ALA A 565 8.86 -5.46 15.89
CA ALA A 565 7.68 -4.97 15.16
C ALA A 565 8.08 -3.88 14.16
N TYR A 566 7.34 -3.75 13.06
CA TYR A 566 7.56 -2.83 11.92
C TYR A 566 8.36 -1.55 12.23
N PHE A 567 7.86 -0.68 13.13
CA PHE A 567 8.51 0.59 13.44
C PHE A 567 9.87 0.45 14.14
N ARG A 568 10.00 -0.50 15.09
CA ARG A 568 11.28 -0.81 15.73
C ARG A 568 12.29 -1.34 14.73
N PHE A 569 11.86 -2.17 13.78
CA PHE A 569 12.73 -2.68 12.71
C PHE A 569 13.21 -1.53 11.81
N LEU A 570 12.33 -0.64 11.38
CA LEU A 570 12.73 0.54 10.59
C LEU A 570 13.68 1.47 11.35
N THR A 571 13.54 1.67 12.66
CA THR A 571 14.52 2.44 13.45
C THR A 571 15.92 1.78 13.40
N LEU A 572 16.02 0.44 13.41
CA LEU A 572 17.30 -0.25 13.24
C LEU A 572 17.89 -0.04 11.83
N VAL A 573 17.07 -0.15 10.78
CA VAL A 573 17.51 0.08 9.39
C VAL A 573 17.94 1.53 9.17
N ALA A 574 17.24 2.50 9.74
CA ALA A 574 17.59 3.92 9.66
C ALA A 574 18.95 4.21 10.33
N LEU A 575 19.12 3.77 11.58
CA LEU A 575 20.39 3.97 12.30
C LEU A 575 21.55 3.21 11.65
N HIS A 576 21.32 1.97 11.17
CA HIS A 576 22.34 1.24 10.40
C HIS A 576 22.70 1.97 9.09
N THR A 577 21.70 2.46 8.34
CA THR A 577 21.91 3.29 7.13
C THR A 577 22.79 4.48 7.47
N PHE A 578 22.45 5.27 8.49
CA PHE A 578 23.20 6.49 8.84
C PHE A 578 24.65 6.21 9.24
N ILE A 579 24.92 5.07 9.89
CA ILE A 579 26.29 4.59 10.17
C ILE A 579 27.03 4.17 8.89
N GLN A 580 26.40 3.39 8.00
CA GLN A 580 27.03 2.94 6.75
C GLN A 580 27.27 4.08 5.76
N GLU A 581 26.33 5.02 5.68
CA GLU A 581 26.40 6.23 4.85
C GLU A 581 27.32 7.31 5.42
N LYS A 582 27.80 7.17 6.67
CA LYS A 582 28.66 8.15 7.36
C LYS A 582 28.05 9.56 7.34
N VAL A 583 26.81 9.70 7.82
CA VAL A 583 26.15 11.02 7.89
C VAL A 583 26.76 11.86 9.04
N ASP A 584 27.05 13.13 8.78
CA ASP A 584 27.56 14.08 9.78
C ASP A 584 26.52 14.41 10.86
N CYS A 585 25.24 14.45 10.48
CA CYS A 585 24.13 14.82 11.35
C CYS A 585 22.91 13.91 11.08
N ALA A 586 22.45 13.18 12.10
CA ALA A 586 21.21 12.41 12.06
C ALA A 586 20.05 13.12 12.79
N ILE A 587 19.01 13.49 12.04
CA ILE A 587 17.78 14.14 12.52
C ILE A 587 16.71 13.06 12.73
N LEU A 588 16.27 12.84 13.96
CA LEU A 588 15.33 11.76 14.30
C LEU A 588 13.98 12.29 14.80
N GLU A 589 12.90 11.95 14.10
CA GLU A 589 11.53 12.10 14.60
C GLU A 589 11.17 10.96 15.57
N VAL A 590 10.69 11.31 16.77
CA VAL A 590 10.04 10.38 17.69
C VAL A 590 8.72 9.89 17.11
N GLY A 591 8.50 8.57 17.08
CA GLY A 591 7.25 7.97 16.62
C GLY A 591 6.07 8.31 17.55
N ILE A 592 6.07 7.75 18.77
CA ILE A 592 4.99 7.93 19.76
C ILE A 592 5.56 8.17 21.17
N GLY A 593 5.24 9.34 21.74
CA GLY A 593 5.66 9.71 23.09
C GLY A 593 7.07 10.31 23.09
N GLY A 594 8.05 9.53 23.53
CA GLY A 594 9.43 9.98 23.78
C GLY A 594 10.14 9.00 24.70
N GLU A 595 9.89 9.07 26.02
CA GLU A 595 10.55 8.28 27.08
C GLU A 595 10.77 6.80 26.71
N TYR A 596 9.77 6.14 26.13
CA TYR A 596 9.80 4.71 25.78
C TYR A 596 9.73 4.41 24.26
N ASP A 597 9.89 5.44 23.41
CA ASP A 597 9.90 5.30 21.94
C ASP A 597 11.19 4.61 21.46
N SER A 598 11.14 3.90 20.33
CA SER A 598 12.31 3.16 19.84
C SER A 598 13.46 4.04 19.38
N THR A 599 13.24 5.33 19.14
CA THR A 599 14.31 6.32 18.89
C THR A 599 15.01 6.78 20.18
N ASN A 600 14.43 6.61 21.36
CA ASN A 600 14.99 7.11 22.62
C ASN A 600 16.13 6.25 23.20
N ILE A 601 16.60 5.27 22.42
CA ILE A 601 17.85 4.51 22.64
C ILE A 601 19.12 5.36 22.54
N ILE A 602 19.06 6.50 21.84
CA ILE A 602 20.18 7.44 21.71
C ILE A 602 20.53 8.02 23.08
N GLU A 603 21.81 8.08 23.42
CA GLU A 603 22.25 8.43 24.79
C GLU A 603 22.72 9.89 24.87
N THR A 604 23.56 10.35 23.94
CA THR A 604 23.94 11.78 23.83
C THR A 604 23.65 12.37 22.44
N PRO A 605 22.40 12.78 22.15
CA PRO A 605 22.13 13.69 21.05
C PRO A 605 22.72 15.08 21.37
N ILE A 606 23.03 15.87 20.35
CA ILE A 606 23.59 17.22 20.48
C ILE A 606 22.56 18.21 20.98
N VAL A 607 21.29 18.06 20.57
CA VAL A 607 20.18 18.90 21.02
C VAL A 607 18.83 18.18 20.83
N CYS A 608 17.90 18.41 21.77
CA CYS A 608 16.55 17.86 21.72
C CYS A 608 15.49 18.94 21.41
N GLY A 609 14.57 18.67 20.48
CA GLY A 609 13.47 19.58 20.11
C GLY A 609 12.11 19.08 20.60
N ILE A 610 11.31 19.95 21.22
CA ILE A 610 9.92 19.66 21.63
C ILE A 610 8.97 20.64 20.91
N THR A 611 8.31 20.15 19.87
CA THR A 611 7.27 20.84 19.10
C THR A 611 5.89 20.73 19.78
N ALA A 612 4.88 21.41 19.22
CA ALA A 612 3.58 21.64 19.83
C ALA A 612 2.95 20.44 20.57
N LEU A 613 2.62 20.62 21.84
CA LEU A 613 1.99 19.62 22.70
C LEU A 613 0.46 19.78 22.74
N GLY A 614 -0.24 18.64 22.66
CA GLY A 614 -1.69 18.55 22.64
C GLY A 614 -2.18 17.12 22.84
N LEU A 615 -3.49 16.95 23.02
CA LEU A 615 -4.12 15.65 23.28
C LEU A 615 -4.07 14.75 22.04
N ASP A 616 -3.16 13.78 22.03
CA ASP A 616 -3.07 12.76 20.98
C ASP A 616 -2.57 11.44 21.58
N HIS A 617 -2.91 10.32 20.93
CA HIS A 617 -2.60 8.96 21.39
C HIS A 617 -2.97 8.69 22.87
N VAL A 618 -4.09 9.24 23.33
CA VAL A 618 -4.58 9.20 24.72
C VAL A 618 -4.61 7.78 25.33
N SER A 619 -4.88 6.76 24.52
CA SER A 619 -4.87 5.33 24.93
C SER A 619 -3.47 4.76 25.22
N LYS A 620 -2.40 5.47 24.84
CA LYS A 620 -0.99 5.10 25.06
C LYS A 620 -0.25 6.07 25.98
N LEU A 621 -0.55 7.37 25.90
CA LEU A 621 0.19 8.45 26.58
C LEU A 621 -0.55 9.07 27.78
N GLY A 622 -1.82 8.70 28.02
CA GLY A 622 -2.65 9.22 29.10
C GLY A 622 -3.73 10.21 28.64
N LYS A 623 -4.72 10.44 29.51
CA LYS A 623 -5.90 11.30 29.24
C LYS A 623 -5.66 12.80 29.43
N THR A 624 -4.49 13.21 29.89
CA THR A 624 -4.23 14.57 30.38
C THR A 624 -2.87 15.09 29.88
N ILE A 625 -2.76 16.42 29.73
CA ILE A 625 -1.66 17.06 29.00
C ILE A 625 -0.31 16.91 29.73
N ASP A 626 -0.30 16.94 31.05
CA ASP A 626 0.83 16.61 31.94
C ASP A 626 1.49 15.26 31.58
N LYS A 627 0.69 14.21 31.36
CA LYS A 627 1.18 12.84 31.08
C LYS A 627 1.75 12.74 29.67
N ILE A 628 1.12 13.42 28.72
CA ILE A 628 1.61 13.52 27.34
C ILE A 628 2.91 14.33 27.29
N ALA A 629 3.01 15.41 28.07
CA ALA A 629 4.23 16.20 28.22
C ALA A 629 5.35 15.37 28.85
N TRP A 630 5.09 14.67 29.97
CA TRP A 630 6.07 13.80 30.65
C TRP A 630 6.64 12.74 29.70
N HIS A 631 5.77 12.08 28.92
CA HIS A 631 6.22 11.13 27.91
C HIS A 631 7.07 11.77 26.80
N LYS A 632 6.88 13.06 26.49
CA LYS A 632 7.57 13.76 25.38
C LYS A 632 8.89 14.38 25.84
N SER A 633 8.93 15.12 26.95
CA SER A 633 10.19 15.48 27.64
C SER A 633 10.96 14.27 28.19
N GLY A 634 10.45 13.06 27.95
CA GLY A 634 11.16 11.79 27.91
C GLY A 634 12.41 11.73 27.02
N ILE A 635 12.56 12.62 26.03
CA ILE A 635 13.79 12.71 25.21
C ILE A 635 14.89 13.59 25.81
N ILE A 636 14.62 14.36 26.87
CA ILE A 636 15.65 15.21 27.48
C ILE A 636 16.69 14.32 28.17
N LYS A 637 17.97 14.51 27.79
CA LYS A 637 19.11 13.71 28.28
C LYS A 637 19.97 14.54 29.26
N PRO A 638 20.75 13.89 30.15
CA PRO A 638 21.58 14.60 31.12
C PRO A 638 22.55 15.60 30.45
N ASN A 639 22.52 16.86 30.90
CA ASN A 639 23.33 17.98 30.41
C ASN A 639 23.18 18.36 28.92
N VAL A 640 22.26 17.72 28.17
CA VAL A 640 22.02 18.00 26.75
C VAL A 640 21.04 19.18 26.61
N PRO A 641 21.31 20.18 25.76
CA PRO A 641 20.39 21.29 25.55
C PRO A 641 19.06 20.85 24.92
N ALA A 642 17.98 21.51 25.33
CA ALA A 642 16.63 21.28 24.82
C ALA A 642 16.00 22.60 24.34
N VAL A 643 15.22 22.54 23.26
CA VAL A 643 14.50 23.67 22.66
C VAL A 643 13.02 23.35 22.59
N CYS A 644 12.17 24.25 23.10
CA CYS A 644 10.72 24.20 22.91
C CYS A 644 10.16 25.61 22.72
N PHE A 645 8.91 25.73 22.27
CA PHE A 645 8.17 26.99 22.43
C PHE A 645 7.29 26.96 23.70
N GLU A 646 6.74 28.08 24.12
CA GLU A 646 5.80 28.22 25.24
C GLU A 646 4.60 27.26 25.12
N GLN A 647 4.52 26.24 25.97
CA GLN A 647 3.39 25.31 26.01
C GLN A 647 2.31 25.76 26.99
N LYS A 648 1.14 25.10 26.99
CA LYS A 648 0.13 25.27 28.05
C LYS A 648 0.76 25.04 29.44
N PRO A 649 0.32 25.74 30.51
CA PRO A 649 1.02 25.74 31.80
C PRO A 649 1.33 24.35 32.37
N GLU A 650 0.39 23.41 32.25
CA GLU A 650 0.50 22.04 32.77
C GLU A 650 1.52 21.21 31.99
N ALA A 651 1.69 21.50 30.70
CA ALA A 651 2.77 20.93 29.89
C ALA A 651 4.12 21.61 30.20
N MET A 652 4.13 22.93 30.32
CA MET A 652 5.34 23.73 30.49
C MET A 652 6.01 23.43 31.84
N GLN A 653 5.24 23.28 32.91
CA GLN A 653 5.71 22.86 34.23
C GLN A 653 6.42 21.49 34.17
N VAL A 654 5.87 20.53 33.43
CA VAL A 654 6.46 19.19 33.27
C VAL A 654 7.71 19.21 32.39
N ILE A 655 7.80 20.08 31.39
CA ILE A 655 9.05 20.28 30.63
C ILE A 655 10.13 20.90 31.51
N LEU A 656 9.80 21.94 32.29
CA LEU A 656 10.72 22.61 33.22
C LEU A 656 11.27 21.63 34.26
N GLN A 657 10.39 20.88 34.95
CA GLN A 657 10.80 19.85 35.90
C GLN A 657 11.73 18.82 35.22
N ARG A 658 11.40 18.38 34.00
CA ARG A 658 12.19 17.38 33.27
C ARG A 658 13.53 17.90 32.76
N ALA A 659 13.65 19.20 32.48
CA ALA A 659 14.94 19.82 32.22
C ALA A 659 15.80 19.89 33.49
N GLN A 660 15.20 20.28 34.62
CA GLN A 660 15.87 20.34 35.93
C GLN A 660 16.32 18.95 36.42
N GLU A 661 15.47 17.92 36.31
CA GLU A 661 15.80 16.49 36.57
C GLU A 661 17.00 15.97 35.76
N LYS A 662 17.39 16.67 34.69
CA LYS A 662 18.47 16.28 33.77
C LYS A 662 19.63 17.28 33.76
N ASN A 663 19.58 18.36 34.55
CA ASN A 663 20.52 19.48 34.43
C ASN A 663 20.66 19.98 32.96
N ALA A 664 19.57 19.95 32.21
CA ALA A 664 19.54 20.20 30.78
C ALA A 664 19.25 21.68 30.49
N PRO A 665 20.10 22.41 29.75
CA PRO A 665 19.83 23.80 29.35
C PRO A 665 18.57 23.88 28.47
N LEU A 666 17.49 24.45 28.99
CA LEU A 666 16.22 24.58 28.28
C LEU A 666 16.06 25.99 27.70
N MET A 667 15.97 26.08 26.37
CA MET A 667 15.57 27.28 25.65
C MET A 667 14.05 27.24 25.41
N ILE A 668 13.35 28.27 25.88
CA ILE A 668 11.91 28.46 25.70
C ILE A 668 11.70 29.61 24.71
N LEU A 669 10.97 29.34 23.63
CA LEU A 669 10.71 30.27 22.53
C LEU A 669 9.28 30.82 22.59
N ASN A 670 9.11 32.12 22.35
CA ASN A 670 7.84 32.82 22.56
C ASN A 670 7.26 33.46 21.29
N ALA A 671 6.01 33.92 21.37
CA ALA A 671 5.31 34.54 20.24
C ALA A 671 6.01 35.81 19.70
N LYS A 672 6.72 36.56 20.54
CA LYS A 672 7.49 37.76 20.13
C LYS A 672 8.71 37.39 19.28
N GLN A 673 9.31 36.22 19.49
CA GLN A 673 10.32 35.68 18.59
C GLN A 673 9.70 35.19 17.28
N ALA A 674 8.45 34.68 17.31
CA ALA A 674 7.78 34.20 16.10
C ALA A 674 7.44 35.35 15.14
N SER A 675 7.11 36.53 15.65
CA SER A 675 6.91 37.72 14.81
C SER A 675 8.17 38.19 14.06
N ASN A 676 9.38 37.79 14.49
CA ASN A 676 10.61 38.05 13.72
C ASN A 676 10.66 37.25 12.40
N LEU A 677 9.81 36.23 12.24
CA LEU A 677 9.65 35.47 11.00
C LEU A 677 8.52 35.99 10.10
N ASN A 678 7.78 37.04 10.49
CA ASN A 678 6.65 37.55 9.70
C ASN A 678 7.05 38.03 8.30
N ASN A 679 8.29 38.50 8.14
CA ASN A 679 8.87 38.97 6.88
C ASN A 679 9.84 37.94 6.27
N ILE A 680 9.73 36.65 6.66
CA ILE A 680 10.53 35.54 6.12
C ILE A 680 9.58 34.53 5.51
N GLU A 681 9.75 34.28 4.21
CA GLU A 681 9.02 33.27 3.46
C GLU A 681 9.40 31.86 3.95
N ILE A 682 8.39 31.02 4.19
CA ILE A 682 8.56 29.63 4.62
C ILE A 682 7.83 28.75 3.61
N GLY A 683 8.52 27.77 3.02
CA GLY A 683 7.97 26.88 1.97
C GLY A 683 6.87 25.91 2.44
N LEU A 684 6.58 25.88 3.74
CA LEU A 684 5.49 25.13 4.34
C LEU A 684 4.40 26.11 4.79
N ALA A 685 3.15 25.86 4.35
CA ALA A 685 2.05 26.81 4.57
C ALA A 685 1.42 26.75 5.98
N GLY A 686 0.85 27.89 6.39
CA GLY A 686 0.09 28.09 7.62
C GLY A 686 0.93 28.60 8.80
N GLU A 687 0.39 29.54 9.58
CA GLU A 687 1.09 30.27 10.65
C GLU A 687 1.82 29.38 11.68
N HIS A 688 1.27 28.20 11.98
CA HIS A 688 1.89 27.21 12.86
C HIS A 688 3.32 26.80 12.43
N GLN A 689 3.68 26.94 11.14
CA GLN A 689 5.01 26.64 10.63
C GLN A 689 6.07 27.66 11.11
N LYS A 690 5.70 28.90 11.49
CA LYS A 690 6.63 29.86 12.09
C LYS A 690 7.21 29.33 13.41
N TYR A 691 6.39 28.66 14.22
CA TYR A 691 6.82 28.04 15.47
C TYR A 691 7.71 26.81 15.24
N ASN A 692 7.41 26.00 14.21
CA ASN A 692 8.27 24.89 13.79
C ASN A 692 9.63 25.39 13.23
N ALA A 693 9.61 26.50 12.48
CA ALA A 693 10.78 27.16 11.93
C ALA A 693 11.68 27.74 13.03
N LEU A 694 11.11 28.42 14.04
CA LEU A 694 11.86 28.88 15.22
C LEU A 694 12.62 27.74 15.91
N ILE A 695 11.95 26.62 16.18
CA ILE A 695 12.62 25.45 16.78
C ILE A 695 13.71 24.96 15.83
N ALA A 696 13.43 24.80 14.54
CA ALA A 696 14.42 24.34 13.57
C ALA A 696 15.67 25.25 13.50
N ILE A 697 15.51 26.57 13.51
CA ILE A 697 16.59 27.56 13.55
C ILE A 697 17.49 27.34 14.77
N GLU A 698 16.91 27.25 15.97
CA GLU A 698 17.69 27.13 17.20
C GLU A 698 18.33 25.75 17.36
N LEU A 699 17.67 24.68 16.89
CA LEU A 699 18.30 23.35 16.78
C LEU A 699 19.54 23.40 15.86
N CYS A 700 19.45 24.07 14.71
CA CYS A 700 20.59 24.23 13.79
C CYS A 700 21.69 25.09 14.40
N LYS A 701 21.36 26.21 15.08
CA LYS A 701 22.35 27.05 15.78
C LYS A 701 23.10 26.29 16.86
N VAL A 702 22.39 25.54 17.71
CA VAL A 702 23.01 24.72 18.77
C VAL A 702 23.89 23.63 18.17
N TRP A 703 23.45 22.96 17.10
CA TRP A 703 24.24 21.95 16.41
C TRP A 703 25.52 22.53 15.79
N LEU A 704 25.40 23.60 14.98
CA LEU A 704 26.53 24.25 14.31
C LEU A 704 27.52 24.88 15.31
N LYS A 705 27.03 25.41 16.44
CA LYS A 705 27.88 25.85 17.55
C LYS A 705 28.67 24.69 18.17
N SER A 706 28.05 23.53 18.34
CA SER A 706 28.64 22.39 19.05
C SER A 706 29.59 21.55 18.18
N ILE A 707 29.27 21.39 16.89
CA ILE A 707 30.01 20.51 15.95
C ILE A 707 30.96 21.29 15.03
N ARG A 708 30.63 22.54 14.69
CA ARG A 708 31.45 23.39 13.79
C ARG A 708 32.01 24.64 14.49
N GLY A 709 31.79 24.80 15.80
CA GLY A 709 32.28 25.95 16.59
C GLY A 709 31.63 27.31 16.27
N ILE A 710 30.58 27.34 15.44
CA ILE A 710 30.02 28.57 14.87
C ILE A 710 29.37 29.45 15.95
N LYS A 711 29.72 30.74 15.94
CA LYS A 711 29.09 31.77 16.77
C LYS A 711 28.15 32.61 15.90
N PHE A 712 26.85 32.57 16.21
CA PHE A 712 25.84 33.36 15.53
C PHE A 712 25.71 34.75 16.15
N LYS A 713 25.39 35.74 15.32
CA LYS A 713 24.82 37.03 15.76
C LYS A 713 23.31 36.87 15.96
N ASP A 714 22.63 37.88 16.51
CA ASP A 714 21.18 37.82 16.77
C ASP A 714 20.33 37.70 15.49
N ALA A 715 20.85 38.19 14.35
CA ALA A 715 20.21 38.08 13.06
C ALA A 715 20.26 36.65 12.48
N ILE A 716 19.14 36.19 11.90
CA ILE A 716 19.06 34.91 11.19
C ILE A 716 19.92 34.97 9.91
N PRO A 717 20.85 34.02 9.68
CA PRO A 717 21.70 33.96 8.49
C PRO A 717 20.90 33.94 7.16
N LYS A 718 21.53 34.32 6.04
CA LYS A 718 20.85 34.29 4.73
C LYS A 718 20.48 32.86 4.36
N GLU A 719 21.41 31.95 4.55
CA GLU A 719 21.37 30.53 4.22
C GLU A 719 20.24 29.83 4.98
N PHE A 720 19.99 30.25 6.22
CA PHE A 720 18.85 29.81 7.01
C PHE A 720 17.53 30.26 6.37
N LYS A 721 17.45 31.49 5.84
CA LYS A 721 16.24 31.99 5.14
C LYS A 721 16.01 31.24 3.83
N GLU A 722 17.05 30.94 3.05
CA GLU A 722 16.94 30.08 1.87
C GLU A 722 16.44 28.68 2.26
N GLY A 723 17.00 28.07 3.32
CA GLY A 723 16.55 26.77 3.82
C GLY A 723 15.11 26.76 4.34
N LEU A 724 14.62 27.87 4.91
CA LEU A 724 13.22 28.06 5.31
C LEU A 724 12.29 28.24 4.11
N LYS A 725 12.71 28.99 3.09
CA LYS A 725 11.94 29.21 1.86
C LYS A 725 11.84 27.95 1.01
N ASN A 726 12.95 27.24 0.82
CA ASN A 726 13.05 26.15 -0.15
C ASN A 726 12.67 24.77 0.41
N VAL A 727 12.24 24.67 1.68
CA VAL A 727 11.78 23.39 2.24
C VAL A 727 10.43 22.99 1.65
N SER A 728 10.35 21.76 1.15
CA SER A 728 9.09 21.12 0.74
C SER A 728 8.82 19.87 1.60
N TRP A 729 7.59 19.72 2.06
CA TRP A 729 7.16 18.54 2.82
C TRP A 729 5.78 18.07 2.37
N PRO A 730 5.70 17.07 1.47
CA PRO A 730 4.45 16.61 0.87
C PRO A 730 3.32 16.30 1.87
N GLY A 731 2.10 16.65 1.48
CA GLY A 731 0.89 16.50 2.30
C GLY A 731 0.84 17.39 3.56
N ARG A 732 1.58 18.52 3.59
CA ARG A 732 1.41 19.61 4.57
C ARG A 732 1.15 20.93 3.84
N GLY A 733 -0.10 21.40 3.84
CA GLY A 733 -0.50 22.61 3.13
C GLY A 733 -0.06 22.64 1.66
N GLN A 734 -0.01 21.48 0.99
CA GLN A 734 0.59 21.35 -0.33
C GLN A 734 -0.43 21.76 -1.40
N LEU A 735 -0.01 22.67 -2.29
CA LEU A 735 -0.73 22.94 -3.54
C LEU A 735 -0.17 22.04 -4.66
N LEU A 736 -1.04 21.59 -5.55
CA LEU A 736 -0.68 20.90 -6.80
C LEU A 736 -1.68 21.29 -7.90
N ASP A 737 -1.19 21.79 -9.03
CA ASP A 737 -2.01 22.15 -10.18
C ASP A 737 -2.19 20.92 -11.09
N ILE A 738 -3.35 20.74 -11.73
CA ILE A 738 -3.59 19.62 -12.63
C ILE A 738 -2.62 19.58 -13.83
N LYS A 739 -2.07 20.71 -14.28
CA LYS A 739 -1.03 20.74 -15.31
C LYS A 739 0.22 19.94 -14.91
N ASP A 740 0.47 19.85 -13.60
CA ASP A 740 1.57 19.14 -12.95
C ASP A 740 1.09 17.72 -12.53
N THR A 741 0.28 17.04 -13.37
CA THR A 741 -0.26 15.69 -13.10
C THR A 741 -0.48 14.88 -14.39
N LYS A 742 -0.65 13.56 -14.29
CA LYS A 742 -1.14 12.71 -15.40
C LYS A 742 -2.60 12.99 -15.84
N TYR A 743 -3.26 13.99 -15.26
CA TYR A 743 -4.59 14.47 -15.66
C TYR A 743 -4.54 15.83 -16.39
N ALA A 744 -3.36 16.41 -16.64
CA ALA A 744 -3.17 17.69 -17.33
C ALA A 744 -3.93 17.82 -18.68
N SER A 745 -4.04 16.72 -19.43
CA SER A 745 -4.77 16.68 -20.71
C SER A 745 -6.29 16.47 -20.57
N LYS A 746 -6.81 16.36 -19.35
CA LYS A 746 -8.23 16.12 -19.05
C LYS A 746 -8.94 17.33 -18.46
N GLY A 747 -8.23 18.37 -18.05
CA GLY A 747 -8.78 19.60 -17.50
C GLY A 747 -7.65 20.61 -17.24
N SER A 748 -7.89 21.89 -17.52
CA SER A 748 -6.87 22.96 -17.48
C SER A 748 -6.99 23.89 -16.27
N ASN A 749 -7.93 23.62 -15.36
CA ASN A 749 -8.38 24.59 -14.36
C ASN A 749 -8.77 23.92 -13.03
N ILE A 750 -7.88 23.08 -12.51
CA ILE A 750 -8.04 22.32 -11.27
C ILE A 750 -6.81 22.52 -10.38
N THR A 751 -7.03 22.91 -9.12
CA THR A 751 -5.97 23.00 -8.09
C THR A 751 -6.34 22.13 -6.88
N TRP A 752 -5.42 21.24 -6.51
CA TRP A 752 -5.51 20.40 -5.33
C TRP A 752 -4.85 21.08 -4.13
N TYR A 753 -5.53 21.07 -3.00
CA TYR A 753 -5.09 21.56 -1.70
C TYR A 753 -5.02 20.35 -0.75
N LEU A 754 -3.80 19.85 -0.56
CA LEU A 754 -3.52 18.54 0.02
C LEU A 754 -2.92 18.68 1.44
N ASP A 755 -3.67 18.33 2.47
CA ASP A 755 -3.17 18.29 3.84
C ASP A 755 -3.67 17.08 4.64
N GLY A 756 -2.74 16.33 5.24
CA GLY A 756 -3.03 15.12 6.02
C GLY A 756 -3.57 15.34 7.43
N ALA A 757 -4.09 16.51 7.78
CA ALA A 757 -4.79 16.82 9.04
C ALA A 757 -5.87 15.78 9.36
N HIS A 758 -5.99 15.42 10.65
CA HIS A 758 -6.79 14.26 11.08
C HIS A 758 -7.16 14.23 12.58
N THR A 759 -6.88 15.32 13.30
CA THR A 759 -7.50 15.65 14.61
C THR A 759 -8.11 17.04 14.51
N VAL A 760 -9.02 17.38 15.42
CA VAL A 760 -9.78 18.66 15.42
C VAL A 760 -8.84 19.86 15.27
N GLU A 761 -7.76 19.91 16.04
CA GLU A 761 -6.80 21.03 16.05
C GLU A 761 -6.03 21.16 14.74
N SER A 762 -5.68 20.03 14.10
CA SER A 762 -5.05 20.05 12.78
C SER A 762 -6.04 20.41 11.67
N LEU A 763 -7.33 20.06 11.82
CA LEU A 763 -8.35 20.45 10.84
C LEU A 763 -8.66 21.94 10.93
N GLN A 764 -8.66 22.56 12.12
CA GLN A 764 -8.81 24.00 12.30
C GLN A 764 -7.73 24.76 11.50
N VAL A 765 -6.46 24.42 11.73
CA VAL A 765 -5.31 24.99 10.99
C VAL A 765 -5.38 24.72 9.48
N CYS A 766 -5.88 23.53 9.07
CA CYS A 766 -6.10 23.20 7.66
C CYS A 766 -7.22 24.05 7.03
N THR A 767 -8.33 24.27 7.73
CA THR A 767 -9.43 25.13 7.27
C THR A 767 -9.04 26.61 7.22
N GLU A 768 -8.25 27.09 8.18
CA GLU A 768 -7.68 28.45 8.17
C GLU A 768 -6.76 28.66 6.97
N TRP A 769 -5.84 27.72 6.71
CA TRP A 769 -4.96 27.75 5.53
C TRP A 769 -5.75 27.71 4.22
N PHE A 770 -6.70 26.78 4.08
CA PHE A 770 -7.50 26.67 2.85
C PHE A 770 -8.33 27.93 2.63
N GLN A 771 -8.98 28.47 3.67
CA GLN A 771 -9.69 29.74 3.62
C GLN A 771 -8.79 30.88 3.14
N GLN A 772 -7.59 31.05 3.72
CA GLN A 772 -6.63 32.06 3.28
C GLN A 772 -6.18 31.85 1.82
N ALA A 773 -6.05 30.59 1.37
CA ALA A 773 -5.61 30.28 0.03
C ALA A 773 -6.68 30.46 -1.06
N VAL A 774 -7.97 30.57 -0.70
CA VAL A 774 -9.11 30.71 -1.63
C VAL A 774 -10.00 31.95 -1.40
N CYS A 775 -9.82 32.73 -0.33
CA CYS A 775 -10.73 33.83 0.05
C CYS A 775 -10.89 34.93 -1.01
N GLN A 776 -9.88 35.14 -1.85
CA GLN A 776 -9.90 36.10 -2.97
C GLN A 776 -10.11 35.43 -4.35
N LYS A 777 -10.45 34.14 -4.37
CA LYS A 777 -10.57 33.34 -5.60
C LYS A 777 -11.98 32.75 -5.72
N GLU A 778 -12.75 33.25 -6.68
CA GLU A 778 -13.89 32.50 -7.18
C GLU A 778 -13.44 31.14 -7.73
N GLY A 779 -14.26 30.12 -7.47
CA GLY A 779 -13.99 28.76 -7.86
C GLY A 779 -15.13 27.84 -7.46
N TYR A 780 -15.21 26.69 -8.12
CA TYR A 780 -16.08 25.58 -7.78
C TYR A 780 -15.29 24.67 -6.83
N ARG A 781 -15.79 24.41 -5.63
CA ARG A 781 -15.00 23.82 -4.55
C ARG A 781 -15.49 22.44 -4.16
N ILE A 782 -14.56 21.52 -4.02
CA ILE A 782 -14.84 20.11 -3.69
C ILE A 782 -14.11 19.75 -2.40
N LEU A 783 -14.85 19.21 -1.42
CA LEU A 783 -14.25 18.62 -0.22
C LEU A 783 -14.10 17.11 -0.42
N VAL A 784 -12.88 16.59 -0.29
CA VAL A 784 -12.61 15.15 -0.27
C VAL A 784 -12.14 14.75 1.12
N PHE A 785 -12.92 13.88 1.79
CA PHE A 785 -12.69 13.51 3.18
C PHE A 785 -12.68 12.00 3.40
N ASN A 786 -11.79 11.57 4.28
CA ASN A 786 -11.77 10.22 4.83
C ASN A 786 -11.20 10.25 6.25
N CYS A 787 -11.59 9.31 7.12
CA CYS A 787 -10.97 9.13 8.43
C CYS A 787 -10.81 7.65 8.80
N THR A 788 -9.90 7.34 9.72
CA THR A 788 -9.58 5.95 10.12
C THR A 788 -10.36 5.51 11.37
N HIS A 789 -10.73 4.23 11.44
CA HIS A 789 -11.43 3.60 12.56
C HIS A 789 -10.86 4.00 13.93
N GLY A 790 -11.76 4.31 14.87
CA GLY A 790 -11.41 4.79 16.21
C GLY A 790 -11.23 6.31 16.34
N ARG A 791 -11.41 7.07 15.26
CA ARG A 791 -11.67 8.52 15.29
C ARG A 791 -13.18 8.78 15.20
N ASN A 792 -13.63 9.91 15.74
CA ASN A 792 -15.02 10.34 15.64
C ASN A 792 -15.20 11.22 14.39
N SER A 793 -15.84 10.69 13.34
CA SER A 793 -16.04 11.45 12.09
C SER A 793 -16.94 12.67 12.29
N HIS A 794 -17.92 12.63 13.21
CA HIS A 794 -18.78 13.77 13.53
C HIS A 794 -17.96 14.97 14.03
N GLN A 795 -17.07 14.77 15.00
CA GLN A 795 -16.21 15.83 15.56
C GLN A 795 -15.20 16.40 14.55
N LEU A 796 -14.76 15.59 13.57
CA LEU A 796 -13.87 16.07 12.51
C LEU A 796 -14.64 16.87 11.45
N LEU A 797 -15.85 16.41 11.10
CA LEU A 797 -16.72 17.09 10.14
C LEU A 797 -17.37 18.35 10.71
N GLU A 798 -17.52 18.47 12.04
CA GLU A 798 -18.00 19.69 12.70
C GLU A 798 -17.09 20.89 12.40
N VAL A 799 -15.77 20.67 12.32
CA VAL A 799 -14.79 21.70 11.93
C VAL A 799 -14.96 22.10 10.46
N LEU A 800 -15.15 21.12 9.58
CA LEU A 800 -15.32 21.34 8.13
C LEU A 800 -16.70 21.93 7.79
N SER A 801 -17.73 21.65 8.57
CA SER A 801 -19.07 22.25 8.46
C SER A 801 -19.05 23.74 8.85
N LYS A 802 -18.27 24.11 9.86
CA LYS A 802 -18.04 25.53 10.23
C LYS A 802 -17.33 26.33 9.14
N LEU A 803 -16.64 25.67 8.22
CA LEU A 803 -16.05 26.31 7.03
C LEU A 803 -17.09 26.52 5.91
N GLN A 804 -18.09 25.66 5.73
CA GLN A 804 -19.09 25.71 4.64
C GLN A 804 -19.79 27.08 4.44
N PRO A 805 -20.17 27.86 5.48
CA PRO A 805 -20.78 29.19 5.27
C PRO A 805 -19.75 30.29 4.92
N ILE A 806 -18.46 30.03 5.04
CA ILE A 806 -17.36 30.97 4.77
C ILE A 806 -16.72 30.67 3.40
N VAL A 807 -16.45 29.38 3.16
CA VAL A 807 -15.92 28.83 1.93
C VAL A 807 -16.89 27.72 1.51
N HIS A 808 -17.86 28.11 0.69
CA HIS A 808 -18.84 27.19 0.12
C HIS A 808 -18.13 26.09 -0.68
N PHE A 809 -18.38 24.84 -0.32
CA PHE A 809 -18.18 23.65 -1.15
C PHE A 809 -19.49 23.31 -1.86
N GLU A 810 -19.44 23.11 -3.17
CA GLU A 810 -20.56 22.65 -3.98
C GLU A 810 -20.69 21.12 -3.95
N ASP A 811 -19.57 20.37 -3.97
CA ASP A 811 -19.54 18.91 -3.98
C ASP A 811 -18.73 18.36 -2.78
N VAL A 812 -19.18 17.24 -2.19
CA VAL A 812 -18.48 16.55 -1.09
C VAL A 812 -18.33 15.06 -1.38
N ILE A 813 -17.09 14.56 -1.33
CA ILE A 813 -16.72 13.20 -1.71
C ILE A 813 -16.11 12.47 -0.51
N PHE A 814 -16.73 11.36 -0.13
CA PHE A 814 -16.20 10.44 0.87
C PHE A 814 -15.58 9.22 0.18
N THR A 815 -14.28 9.03 0.36
CA THR A 815 -13.52 7.90 -0.22
C THR A 815 -12.80 7.10 0.85
N THR A 816 -12.23 5.96 0.47
CA THR A 816 -11.50 5.05 1.35
C THR A 816 -10.01 5.40 1.40
N ASN A 817 -9.16 4.49 1.89
CA ASN A 817 -7.70 4.62 1.72
C ASN A 817 -7.17 3.72 0.58
N ILE A 818 -8.03 3.01 -0.15
CA ILE A 818 -7.63 2.13 -1.26
C ILE A 818 -7.17 2.98 -2.44
N THR A 819 -6.00 2.67 -3.01
CA THR A 819 -5.35 3.48 -4.05
C THR A 819 -6.06 3.36 -5.40
N PHE A 820 -6.18 2.13 -5.90
CA PHE A 820 -6.68 1.78 -7.24
C PHE A 820 -7.83 0.77 -7.15
N LYS A 821 -8.53 0.53 -8.26
CA LYS A 821 -9.60 -0.50 -8.34
C LYS A 821 -9.07 -1.91 -8.00
N GLU A 822 -7.79 -2.18 -8.25
CA GLU A 822 -7.08 -3.43 -7.91
C GLU A 822 -6.53 -3.48 -6.46
N GLY A 823 -6.61 -2.39 -5.69
CA GLY A 823 -6.27 -2.37 -4.26
C GLY A 823 -5.20 -1.35 -3.83
N TYR A 824 -4.32 -1.78 -2.92
CA TYR A 824 -3.24 -0.98 -2.33
C TYR A 824 -1.90 -1.18 -3.06
N THR A 825 -1.03 -0.17 -3.02
CA THR A 825 0.40 -0.36 -3.35
C THR A 825 1.11 -1.20 -2.29
N THR A 826 2.23 -1.83 -2.66
CA THR A 826 3.04 -2.65 -1.74
C THR A 826 3.56 -1.84 -0.54
N ASP A 827 3.95 -0.59 -0.75
CA ASP A 827 4.42 0.32 0.31
C ASP A 827 3.30 0.74 1.28
N ASN A 828 2.09 0.98 0.80
CA ASN A 828 0.94 1.41 1.59
C ASN A 828 0.00 0.25 2.00
N THR A 829 0.45 -1.00 1.87
CA THR A 829 -0.28 -2.21 2.29
C THR A 829 -0.49 -2.22 3.81
N ASN A 830 -1.74 -2.29 4.26
CA ASN A 830 -2.13 -2.08 5.66
C ASN A 830 -2.84 -3.30 6.27
N ASN A 831 -2.07 -4.23 6.85
CA ASN A 831 -2.58 -5.47 7.47
C ASN A 831 -3.25 -5.26 8.85
N ASN A 832 -3.48 -3.99 9.24
CA ASN A 832 -3.95 -3.60 10.58
C ASN A 832 -5.46 -3.28 10.61
N VAL A 833 -6.19 -3.44 9.49
CA VAL A 833 -7.63 -3.14 9.30
C VAL A 833 -8.31 -4.32 8.59
N SER A 834 -9.61 -4.53 8.81
CA SER A 834 -10.40 -5.57 8.08
C SER A 834 -10.98 -5.04 6.78
N THR A 835 -11.07 -5.88 5.75
CA THR A 835 -11.61 -5.51 4.43
C THR A 835 -13.12 -5.26 4.47
N ASP A 836 -13.85 -6.02 5.27
CA ASP A 836 -15.32 -6.05 5.30
C ASP A 836 -15.97 -4.78 5.87
N GLU A 837 -15.19 -3.94 6.58
CA GLU A 837 -15.69 -2.72 7.23
C GLU A 837 -15.45 -1.44 6.40
N ILE A 838 -14.73 -1.52 5.27
CA ILE A 838 -14.05 -0.37 4.67
C ILE A 838 -14.99 0.79 4.30
N THR A 839 -16.19 0.52 3.75
CA THR A 839 -17.14 1.55 3.28
C THR A 839 -18.04 2.13 4.38
N PHE A 840 -18.18 1.44 5.51
CA PHE A 840 -19.08 1.85 6.60
C PHE A 840 -18.73 3.24 7.16
N VAL A 841 -17.44 3.58 7.17
CA VAL A 841 -16.95 4.87 7.68
C VAL A 841 -17.34 6.02 6.75
N GLN A 842 -17.38 5.82 5.43
CA GLN A 842 -17.77 6.84 4.45
C GLN A 842 -19.28 7.06 4.49
N HIS A 843 -20.10 6.00 4.56
CA HIS A 843 -21.54 6.14 4.78
C HIS A 843 -21.85 6.87 6.10
N THR A 844 -21.16 6.53 7.19
CA THR A 844 -21.29 7.24 8.48
C THR A 844 -20.85 8.71 8.38
N SER A 845 -19.81 9.00 7.60
CA SER A 845 -19.31 10.36 7.38
C SER A 845 -20.28 11.21 6.54
N ALA A 846 -20.89 10.64 5.50
CA ALA A 846 -21.93 11.28 4.70
C ALA A 846 -23.19 11.58 5.53
N ILE A 847 -23.62 10.65 6.39
CA ILE A 847 -24.74 10.88 7.33
C ILE A 847 -24.41 12.04 8.28
N ASN A 848 -23.22 12.03 8.90
CA ASN A 848 -22.77 13.11 9.78
C ASN A 848 -22.71 14.47 9.06
N TRP A 849 -22.27 14.51 7.79
CA TRP A 849 -22.26 15.75 7.00
C TRP A 849 -23.67 16.29 6.75
N ILE A 850 -24.65 15.42 6.47
CA ILE A 850 -26.07 15.80 6.31
C ILE A 850 -26.64 16.30 7.65
N THR A 851 -26.30 15.66 8.78
CA THR A 851 -26.75 16.11 10.10
C THR A 851 -26.18 17.48 10.49
N LEU A 852 -24.93 17.76 10.14
CA LEU A 852 -24.28 19.04 10.41
C LEU A 852 -24.69 20.15 9.42
N ASN A 853 -24.99 19.79 8.17
CA ASN A 853 -25.36 20.72 7.10
C ASN A 853 -26.71 20.31 6.48
N PRO A 854 -27.84 20.46 7.19
CA PRO A 854 -29.14 19.90 6.76
C PRO A 854 -29.72 20.50 5.48
N ILE A 855 -29.22 21.66 5.03
CA ILE A 855 -29.59 22.34 3.78
C ILE A 855 -28.75 21.82 2.59
N PHE A 856 -27.65 21.09 2.84
CA PHE A 856 -26.75 20.63 1.79
C PHE A 856 -27.44 19.61 0.86
N PRO A 857 -27.45 19.82 -0.47
CA PRO A 857 -28.20 18.96 -1.39
C PRO A 857 -27.57 17.56 -1.48
N LYS A 858 -28.35 16.53 -1.14
CA LYS A 858 -27.89 15.13 -1.10
C LYS A 858 -27.35 14.59 -2.43
N SER A 859 -27.77 15.17 -3.55
CA SER A 859 -27.24 14.85 -4.89
C SER A 859 -25.77 15.23 -5.09
N HIS A 860 -25.23 16.11 -4.25
CA HIS A 860 -23.83 16.55 -4.28
C HIS A 860 -22.95 15.87 -3.21
N ILE A 861 -23.45 14.78 -2.61
CA ILE A 861 -22.70 13.96 -1.65
C ILE A 861 -22.41 12.61 -2.28
N TYR A 862 -21.14 12.33 -2.54
CA TYR A 862 -20.68 11.14 -3.23
C TYR A 862 -19.92 10.22 -2.28
N ILE A 863 -20.09 8.92 -2.47
CA ILE A 863 -19.34 7.87 -1.76
C ILE A 863 -18.73 6.96 -2.82
N VAL A 864 -17.40 6.78 -2.77
CA VAL A 864 -16.65 5.99 -3.76
C VAL A 864 -15.71 4.99 -3.06
N GLY A 865 -15.45 3.85 -3.70
CA GLY A 865 -14.68 2.75 -3.11
C GLY A 865 -13.17 3.01 -3.07
N THR A 866 -12.66 3.83 -3.97
CA THR A 866 -11.22 4.06 -4.16
C THR A 866 -10.89 5.55 -4.36
N ILE A 867 -9.60 5.86 -4.21
CA ILE A 867 -9.07 7.20 -4.44
C ILE A 867 -8.98 7.50 -5.94
N GLU A 868 -8.71 6.50 -6.77
CA GLU A 868 -8.79 6.62 -8.23
C GLU A 868 -10.18 7.05 -8.71
N GLU A 869 -11.25 6.40 -8.23
CA GLU A 869 -12.64 6.81 -8.53
C GLU A 869 -12.95 8.23 -8.04
N ALA A 870 -12.41 8.64 -6.89
CA ALA A 870 -12.56 10.01 -6.40
C ALA A 870 -11.91 11.03 -7.36
N VAL A 871 -10.69 10.75 -7.84
CA VAL A 871 -9.97 11.62 -8.78
C VAL A 871 -10.66 11.64 -10.15
N GLU A 872 -11.15 10.50 -10.66
CA GLU A 872 -11.92 10.48 -11.91
C GLU A 872 -13.26 11.23 -11.79
N LEU A 873 -13.98 11.08 -10.66
CA LEU A 873 -15.20 11.84 -10.39
C LEU A 873 -14.92 13.35 -10.36
N ILE A 874 -13.89 13.79 -9.63
CA ILE A 874 -13.48 15.20 -9.52
C ILE A 874 -13.26 15.81 -10.90
N VAL A 875 -12.42 15.18 -11.73
CA VAL A 875 -12.10 15.69 -13.07
C VAL A 875 -13.36 15.72 -13.96
N ASN A 876 -14.26 14.75 -13.82
CA ASN A 876 -15.54 14.74 -14.54
C ASN A 876 -16.54 15.81 -14.07
N GLN A 877 -16.48 16.26 -12.80
CA GLN A 877 -17.32 17.35 -12.28
C GLN A 877 -16.73 18.71 -12.68
N SER A 878 -15.42 18.90 -12.52
CA SER A 878 -14.70 20.10 -12.93
C SER A 878 -14.95 20.48 -14.39
N ASN A 879 -14.97 19.49 -15.28
CA ASN A 879 -15.23 19.71 -16.71
C ASN A 879 -16.67 20.15 -17.05
N LYS A 880 -17.58 20.16 -16.07
CA LYS A 880 -18.93 20.75 -16.18
C LYS A 880 -18.97 22.20 -15.66
N SER A 881 -17.93 22.62 -14.93
CA SER A 881 -17.84 23.96 -14.33
C SER A 881 -17.04 24.90 -15.23
N ILE A 882 -17.53 26.14 -15.35
CA ILE A 882 -16.80 27.24 -15.99
C ILE A 882 -15.79 27.87 -15.00
N LYS A 883 -15.98 27.66 -13.68
CA LYS A 883 -15.13 28.23 -12.64
C LYS A 883 -13.91 27.35 -12.32
N PRO A 884 -12.76 27.93 -11.92
CA PRO A 884 -11.61 27.17 -11.41
C PRO A 884 -12.00 26.18 -10.32
N THR A 885 -11.64 24.90 -10.46
CA THR A 885 -11.93 23.92 -9.41
C THR A 885 -10.86 23.95 -8.31
N GLN A 886 -11.29 24.02 -7.06
CA GLN A 886 -10.43 24.07 -5.88
C GLN A 886 -10.79 22.89 -4.97
N ILE A 887 -9.96 21.84 -4.93
CA ILE A 887 -10.23 20.64 -4.13
C ILE A 887 -9.48 20.70 -2.79
N LEU A 888 -10.19 20.72 -1.68
CA LEU A 888 -9.60 20.44 -0.36
C LEU A 888 -9.64 18.94 -0.10
N MET A 889 -8.47 18.31 0.07
CA MET A 889 -8.37 16.90 0.44
C MET A 889 -7.73 16.73 1.82
N THR A 890 -8.48 16.16 2.78
CA THR A 890 -8.02 16.06 4.16
C THR A 890 -8.70 14.94 4.99
N GLY A 891 -8.35 14.81 6.26
CA GLY A 891 -8.86 13.79 7.21
C GLY A 891 -7.99 12.53 7.31
N SER A 892 -7.23 12.20 6.26
CA SER A 892 -6.31 11.05 6.22
C SER A 892 -5.03 11.37 5.46
N LEU A 893 -3.89 11.29 6.15
CA LEU A 893 -2.56 11.41 5.54
C LEU A 893 -2.27 10.28 4.53
N ILE A 894 -2.82 9.08 4.74
CA ILE A 894 -2.66 7.95 3.80
C ILE A 894 -3.44 8.22 2.51
N MET A 895 -4.63 8.82 2.62
CA MET A 895 -5.43 9.21 1.45
C MET A 895 -4.67 10.23 0.60
N VAL A 896 -4.11 11.28 1.21
CA VAL A 896 -3.33 12.31 0.49
C VAL A 896 -2.16 11.70 -0.29
N GLY A 897 -1.43 10.74 0.29
CA GLY A 897 -0.32 10.08 -0.40
C GLY A 897 -0.75 9.13 -1.52
N ASN A 898 -1.81 8.37 -1.30
CA ASN A 898 -2.41 7.57 -2.37
C ASN A 898 -2.97 8.45 -3.51
N THR A 899 -3.46 9.66 -3.22
CA THR A 899 -3.85 10.64 -4.25
C THR A 899 -2.64 11.15 -5.04
N LEU A 900 -1.51 11.50 -4.39
CA LEU A 900 -0.27 11.82 -5.11
C LEU A 900 0.19 10.66 -6.01
N THR A 901 0.02 9.42 -5.56
CA THR A 901 0.30 8.20 -6.35
C THR A 901 -0.62 8.09 -7.57
N VAL A 902 -1.89 8.46 -7.44
CA VAL A 902 -2.84 8.52 -8.56
C VAL A 902 -2.49 9.68 -9.52
N LEU A 903 -2.04 10.83 -9.02
CA LEU A 903 -1.83 12.05 -9.82
C LEU A 903 -0.50 12.15 -10.59
N GLY A 904 0.56 11.41 -10.24
CA GLY A 904 1.97 11.64 -10.66
C GLY A 904 2.30 12.04 -12.12
N GLU A 905 3.42 12.76 -12.30
CA GLU A 905 3.82 13.55 -13.49
C GLU A 905 4.43 12.76 -14.68
N TYR A 906 3.69 11.82 -15.27
CA TYR A 906 4.23 10.93 -16.30
C TYR A 906 4.76 11.57 -17.60
N VAL A 907 4.45 12.83 -17.91
CA VAL A 907 4.96 13.52 -19.13
C VAL A 907 6.21 14.36 -18.84
N LYS A 908 6.28 15.00 -17.66
CA LYS A 908 7.39 15.89 -17.30
C LYS A 908 8.66 15.11 -16.99
N ASP A 909 8.55 14.13 -16.09
CA ASP A 909 9.64 13.18 -15.76
C ASP A 909 10.15 12.47 -17.01
N ALA A 910 9.24 12.13 -17.93
CA ALA A 910 9.53 11.50 -19.20
C ALA A 910 10.42 12.33 -20.14
N LEU A 911 10.03 13.59 -20.39
CA LEU A 911 10.83 14.51 -21.21
C LEU A 911 12.17 14.82 -20.55
N ARG A 912 12.17 15.04 -19.22
CA ARG A 912 13.37 15.27 -18.42
C ARG A 912 14.35 14.11 -18.52
N GLY A 913 13.85 12.88 -18.39
CA GLY A 913 14.65 11.67 -18.56
C GLY A 913 15.25 11.51 -19.95
N LEU A 914 14.48 11.77 -21.02
CA LEU A 914 15.00 11.73 -22.39
C LEU A 914 16.10 12.77 -22.61
N LEU A 915 15.87 14.02 -22.20
CA LEU A 915 16.81 15.12 -22.40
C LEU A 915 18.11 14.88 -21.62
N HIS A 916 18.04 14.55 -20.33
CA HIS A 916 19.23 14.21 -19.56
C HIS A 916 19.99 13.00 -20.14
N SER A 917 19.30 12.00 -20.73
CA SER A 917 19.97 10.86 -21.37
C SER A 917 20.78 11.28 -22.61
N ILE A 918 20.27 12.24 -23.40
CA ILE A 918 21.02 12.81 -24.53
C ILE A 918 22.24 13.58 -24.02
N PHE A 919 22.05 14.50 -23.07
CA PHE A 919 23.15 15.30 -22.53
C PHE A 919 24.19 14.45 -21.79
N PHE A 920 23.80 13.40 -21.06
CA PHE A 920 24.72 12.47 -20.40
C PHE A 920 25.62 11.72 -21.40
N HIS A 921 25.20 11.56 -22.65
CA HIS A 921 25.98 10.90 -23.71
C HIS A 921 26.69 11.86 -24.67
N ARG A 922 26.59 13.18 -24.47
CA ARG A 922 27.10 14.22 -25.39
C ARG A 922 27.79 15.42 -24.74
N LEU A 923 27.58 15.69 -23.46
CA LEU A 923 28.46 16.59 -22.70
C LEU A 923 29.79 15.87 -22.44
N LEU A 924 30.89 16.46 -22.90
CA LEU A 924 32.23 15.88 -22.75
C LEU A 924 32.99 16.35 -21.50
N GLY A 925 32.34 17.17 -20.66
CA GLY A 925 32.85 17.57 -19.35
C GLY A 925 32.76 16.46 -18.29
N THR A 926 33.30 16.71 -17.10
CA THR A 926 33.37 15.75 -16.00
C THR A 926 32.01 15.53 -15.32
N VAL A 927 31.11 14.77 -15.96
CA VAL A 927 29.77 14.46 -15.45
C VAL A 927 29.83 13.29 -14.45
N ALA A 928 29.41 13.50 -13.20
CA ALA A 928 29.20 12.39 -12.27
C ALA A 928 27.86 11.69 -12.59
N PRO A 929 27.83 10.38 -12.89
CA PRO A 929 26.61 9.68 -13.27
C PRO A 929 25.61 9.65 -12.11
N ARG A 930 24.53 10.42 -12.25
CA ARG A 930 23.36 10.37 -11.37
C ARG A 930 22.25 9.57 -12.06
N GLU A 931 21.29 9.12 -11.26
CA GLU A 931 20.19 8.28 -11.73
C GLU A 931 18.85 8.97 -11.43
N LEU A 932 18.04 9.18 -12.47
CA LEU A 932 16.65 9.61 -12.35
C LEU A 932 15.76 8.41 -12.66
N ARG A 933 14.76 8.15 -11.80
CA ARG A 933 13.71 7.16 -12.10
C ARG A 933 12.57 7.87 -12.83
N VAL A 934 12.23 7.33 -14.00
CA VAL A 934 11.23 7.87 -14.92
C VAL A 934 10.30 6.72 -15.29
N LEU A 935 9.05 6.79 -14.82
CA LEU A 935 8.09 5.68 -14.90
C LEU A 935 8.70 4.39 -14.29
N ASN A 936 8.83 3.35 -15.12
CA ASN A 936 9.39 2.04 -14.78
C ASN A 936 10.85 1.86 -15.24
N THR A 937 11.52 2.95 -15.65
CA THR A 937 12.91 2.95 -16.16
C THR A 937 13.80 3.85 -15.31
N THR A 938 15.06 3.46 -15.12
CA THR A 938 16.11 4.34 -14.58
C THR A 938 16.96 4.88 -15.72
N VAL A 939 17.21 6.18 -15.74
CA VAL A 939 18.02 6.86 -16.75
C VAL A 939 19.21 7.56 -16.11
N SER A 940 20.33 7.65 -16.84
CA SER A 940 21.50 8.41 -16.41
C SER A 940 21.27 9.90 -16.64
N ILE A 941 21.62 10.73 -15.66
CA ILE A 941 21.49 12.18 -15.75
C ILE A 941 22.79 12.91 -15.47
N THR A 942 22.85 14.12 -16.02
CA THR A 942 23.89 15.12 -15.84
C THR A 942 23.77 15.83 -14.49
N ASP A 943 24.90 16.24 -13.91
CA ASP A 943 24.96 17.03 -12.68
C ASP A 943 25.16 18.54 -12.89
N SER A 944 25.29 19.00 -14.15
CA SER A 944 25.29 20.42 -14.52
C SER A 944 23.95 21.10 -14.22
N GLN A 945 23.98 22.14 -13.39
CA GLN A 945 22.82 22.97 -13.04
C GLN A 945 22.32 23.82 -14.22
N GLU A 946 23.21 24.21 -15.14
CA GLU A 946 22.87 24.98 -16.33
C GLU A 946 22.01 24.14 -17.30
N VAL A 947 22.39 22.87 -17.45
CA VAL A 947 21.67 21.89 -18.28
C VAL A 947 20.33 21.53 -17.64
N GLU A 948 20.28 21.30 -16.32
CA GLU A 948 19.03 21.10 -15.57
C GLU A 948 18.06 22.28 -15.76
N LYS A 949 18.54 23.52 -15.63
CA LYS A 949 17.74 24.73 -15.84
C LYS A 949 17.21 24.81 -17.27
N LEU A 950 18.07 24.62 -18.27
CA LEU A 950 17.68 24.65 -19.70
C LEU A 950 16.63 23.56 -20.02
N ILE A 951 16.76 22.37 -19.41
CA ILE A 951 15.80 21.27 -19.54
C ILE A 951 14.44 21.65 -18.97
N GLU A 952 14.36 22.14 -17.73
CA GLU A 952 13.10 22.54 -17.10
C GLU A 952 12.41 23.71 -17.84
N GLU A 953 13.18 24.71 -18.30
CA GLU A 953 12.66 25.81 -19.13
C GLU A 953 12.07 25.29 -20.46
N LYS A 954 12.78 24.41 -21.16
CA LYS A 954 12.36 23.90 -22.48
C LYS A 954 11.27 22.84 -22.42
N ILE A 955 11.17 22.08 -21.34
CA ILE A 955 10.00 21.22 -21.07
C ILE A 955 8.76 22.08 -20.82
N THR A 956 8.90 23.17 -20.05
CA THR A 956 7.80 24.11 -19.79
C THR A 956 7.28 24.72 -21.09
N GLU A 957 8.18 25.20 -21.95
CA GLU A 957 7.84 25.75 -23.28
C GLU A 957 7.18 24.69 -24.20
N PHE A 958 7.72 23.46 -24.25
CA PHE A 958 7.15 22.36 -25.02
C PHE A 958 5.71 22.03 -24.59
N LEU A 959 5.47 21.95 -23.29
CA LEU A 959 4.14 21.65 -22.74
C LEU A 959 3.16 22.80 -23.02
N GLN A 960 3.57 24.05 -22.79
CA GLN A 960 2.75 25.23 -23.10
C GLN A 960 2.34 25.28 -24.57
N ASN A 961 3.29 25.16 -25.50
CA ASN A 961 3.02 25.24 -26.94
C ASN A 961 2.13 24.09 -27.45
N THR A 962 2.27 22.89 -26.90
CA THR A 962 1.54 21.71 -27.39
C THR A 962 0.14 21.56 -26.76
N ILE A 963 -0.05 21.98 -25.49
CA ILE A 963 -1.36 21.96 -24.82
C ILE A 963 -2.31 23.00 -25.42
N SER A 964 -1.80 24.22 -25.69
CA SER A 964 -2.60 25.37 -26.14
C SER A 964 -3.07 25.30 -27.61
N SER A 965 -2.61 24.32 -28.38
CA SER A 965 -2.75 24.27 -29.85
C SER A 965 -3.50 23.05 -30.39
N HIS A 966 -4.00 22.16 -29.51
CA HIS A 966 -4.61 20.86 -29.87
C HIS A 966 -3.72 19.94 -30.75
N ILE A 967 -2.40 20.16 -30.78
CA ILE A 967 -1.46 19.42 -31.62
C ILE A 967 -1.30 17.97 -31.11
N LYS A 968 -1.71 17.00 -31.94
CA LYS A 968 -1.63 15.54 -31.66
C LYS A 968 -0.21 14.94 -31.68
N GLN A 969 0.81 15.78 -31.89
CA GLN A 969 2.20 15.37 -32.10
C GLN A 969 3.15 16.51 -31.72
N GLY A 970 3.60 16.54 -30.45
CA GLY A 970 4.59 17.50 -30.00
C GLY A 970 5.99 17.14 -30.52
N LYS A 971 6.76 18.14 -30.97
CA LYS A 971 8.13 17.95 -31.47
C LYS A 971 9.13 18.79 -30.68
N LEU A 972 10.25 18.15 -30.38
CA LEU A 972 11.40 18.71 -29.69
C LEU A 972 12.68 18.24 -30.40
N ALA A 973 13.71 19.06 -30.45
CA ALA A 973 15.02 18.67 -30.94
C ALA A 973 16.13 19.11 -29.99
N VAL A 974 17.20 18.32 -29.89
CA VAL A 974 18.47 18.74 -29.29
C VAL A 974 19.52 18.74 -30.40
N LEU A 975 20.18 19.88 -30.62
CA LEU A 975 21.18 20.08 -31.67
C LEU A 975 22.55 20.31 -31.02
N PHE A 976 23.59 19.70 -31.57
CA PHE A 976 24.99 19.90 -31.19
C PHE A 976 25.78 20.49 -32.36
N TYR A 977 26.65 21.46 -32.06
CA TYR A 977 27.36 22.28 -33.03
C TYR A 977 28.88 22.19 -32.84
N GLU A 978 29.61 22.42 -33.93
CA GLU A 978 31.07 22.56 -33.99
C GLU A 978 31.40 23.99 -34.43
N LYS A 979 32.31 24.66 -33.72
CA LYS A 979 32.87 25.94 -34.16
C LYS A 979 33.87 25.70 -35.29
N ARG A 980 33.61 26.23 -36.49
CA ARG A 980 34.54 26.19 -37.63
C ARG A 980 34.97 27.58 -38.07
N LEU A 981 36.15 27.67 -38.68
CA LEU A 981 36.69 28.93 -39.21
C LEU A 981 36.20 29.16 -40.65
N LYS A 982 35.36 30.16 -40.83
CA LYS A 982 34.73 30.57 -42.09
C LYS A 982 35.78 31.11 -43.06
N LYS A 983 36.15 30.33 -44.09
CA LYS A 983 37.16 30.70 -45.09
C LYS A 983 36.61 31.71 -46.12
N ASN A 984 36.60 32.99 -45.73
CA ASN A 984 36.30 34.08 -46.66
C ASN A 984 37.44 34.27 -47.69
N TRP A 985 37.20 33.91 -48.95
CA TRP A 985 38.16 34.06 -50.06
C TRP A 985 38.48 35.54 -50.41
N LEU A 986 37.65 36.49 -49.99
CA LEU A 986 37.75 37.93 -50.30
C LEU A 986 37.83 38.86 -49.07
N SER A 987 37.99 38.33 -47.85
CA SER A 987 38.09 39.17 -46.64
C SER A 987 39.09 38.63 -45.64
N PHE A 988 39.90 39.53 -45.06
CA PHE A 988 40.81 39.23 -43.94
C PHE A 988 40.08 39.01 -42.60
N SER A 989 38.75 39.09 -42.56
CA SER A 989 37.96 38.72 -41.37
C SER A 989 37.83 37.20 -41.22
N LYS A 990 38.45 36.66 -40.15
CA LYS A 990 38.14 35.32 -39.63
C LYS A 990 36.75 35.36 -38.98
N GLY A 991 35.74 34.81 -39.65
CA GLY A 991 34.47 34.48 -39.00
C GLY A 991 34.55 33.11 -38.33
N GLU A 992 33.85 32.94 -37.22
CA GLU A 992 33.46 31.62 -36.73
C GLU A 992 32.05 31.29 -37.22
N GLU A 993 31.82 30.07 -37.68
CA GLU A 993 30.51 29.53 -38.04
C GLU A 993 30.18 28.32 -37.16
N LEU A 994 28.90 28.15 -36.79
CA LEU A 994 28.43 27.01 -36.02
C LEU A 994 27.82 25.96 -36.95
N VAL A 995 28.57 24.89 -37.21
CA VAL A 995 28.08 23.78 -38.05
C VAL A 995 27.43 22.73 -37.16
N CYS A 996 26.14 22.48 -37.34
CA CYS A 996 25.45 21.39 -36.64
C CYS A 996 25.98 20.03 -37.11
N TRP A 997 26.48 19.21 -36.20
CA TRP A 997 27.03 17.88 -36.49
C TRP A 997 26.16 16.72 -35.99
N GLU A 998 25.27 16.96 -35.02
CA GLU A 998 24.31 15.95 -34.57
C GLU A 998 22.97 16.61 -34.16
N GLN A 999 21.86 15.97 -34.55
CA GLN A 999 20.50 16.43 -34.25
C GLN A 999 19.61 15.29 -33.76
N TRP A 1000 19.15 15.39 -32.52
CA TRP A 1000 18.24 14.46 -31.86
C TRP A 1000 16.79 14.92 -32.01
N ASN A 1001 16.04 14.36 -32.96
CA ASN A 1001 14.62 14.68 -33.14
C ASN A 1001 13.72 13.80 -32.25
N ILE A 1002 13.17 14.37 -31.17
CA ILE A 1002 12.16 13.74 -30.32
C ILE A 1002 10.77 14.11 -30.83
N THR A 1003 9.95 13.10 -31.10
CA THR A 1003 8.56 13.26 -31.52
C THR A 1003 7.67 12.46 -30.59
N LEU A 1004 6.78 13.14 -29.86
CA LEU A 1004 5.81 12.50 -28.95
C LEU A 1004 4.40 12.64 -29.53
N HIS A 1005 3.76 11.49 -29.80
CA HIS A 1005 2.36 11.44 -30.19
C HIS A 1005 1.48 11.57 -28.94
N LEU A 1006 1.17 12.81 -28.58
CA LEU A 1006 0.24 13.13 -27.51
C LEU A 1006 -1.19 12.82 -27.97
N THR A 1007 -1.82 11.82 -27.35
CA THR A 1007 -3.19 11.42 -27.69
C THR A 1007 -4.16 12.54 -27.33
N SER A 1008 -4.79 13.14 -28.34
CA SER A 1008 -5.94 14.04 -28.15
C SER A 1008 -7.01 13.39 -27.29
N SER A 1009 -7.52 14.14 -26.30
CA SER A 1009 -8.49 13.76 -25.25
C SER A 1009 -9.21 12.42 -25.46
N PRO A 1010 -8.68 11.30 -24.90
CA PRO A 1010 -9.27 9.98 -25.13
C PRO A 1010 -10.57 9.79 -24.35
N GLY A 1011 -11.63 9.40 -25.06
CA GLY A 1011 -12.99 9.31 -24.54
C GLY A 1011 -13.18 8.19 -23.50
N SER A 1012 -12.50 7.05 -23.67
CA SER A 1012 -12.67 5.87 -22.82
C SER A 1012 -11.46 5.55 -21.93
N GLU A 1013 -11.72 4.91 -20.79
CA GLU A 1013 -10.70 4.41 -19.86
C GLU A 1013 -9.68 3.48 -20.55
N HIS A 1014 -10.14 2.60 -21.45
CA HIS A 1014 -9.29 1.71 -22.22
C HIS A 1014 -8.37 2.45 -23.20
N GLU A 1015 -8.81 3.55 -23.82
CA GLU A 1015 -7.93 4.40 -24.63
C GLU A 1015 -6.93 5.18 -23.78
N ARG A 1016 -7.28 5.55 -22.54
CA ARG A 1016 -6.36 6.21 -21.61
C ARG A 1016 -5.26 5.28 -21.10
N LEU A 1017 -5.59 4.03 -20.78
CA LEU A 1017 -4.59 2.98 -20.51
C LEU A 1017 -3.73 2.67 -21.74
N ARG A 1018 -4.32 2.68 -22.93
CA ARG A 1018 -3.59 2.55 -24.21
C ARG A 1018 -2.63 3.71 -24.43
N ALA A 1019 -3.06 4.95 -24.18
CA ALA A 1019 -2.24 6.16 -24.28
C ALA A 1019 -1.05 6.13 -23.30
N THR A 1020 -1.27 5.78 -22.04
CA THR A 1020 -0.18 5.65 -21.05
C THR A 1020 0.85 4.60 -21.49
N ARG A 1021 0.41 3.39 -21.88
CA ARG A 1021 1.31 2.33 -22.37
C ARG A 1021 2.00 2.71 -23.68
N GLN A 1022 1.31 3.43 -24.57
CA GLN A 1022 1.85 3.96 -25.83
C GLN A 1022 2.90 5.05 -25.57
N MET A 1023 2.75 5.85 -24.50
CA MET A 1023 3.74 6.83 -24.06
C MET A 1023 4.94 6.13 -23.40
N GLU A 1024 4.73 5.20 -22.45
CA GLU A 1024 5.80 4.33 -21.90
C GLU A 1024 6.60 3.64 -23.01
N SER A 1025 5.92 3.13 -24.04
CA SER A 1025 6.53 2.49 -25.21
C SER A 1025 7.31 3.49 -26.09
N GLN A 1026 6.76 4.68 -26.38
CA GLN A 1026 7.48 5.73 -27.12
C GLN A 1026 8.73 6.18 -26.38
N LEU A 1027 8.65 6.40 -25.08
CA LEU A 1027 9.78 6.82 -24.24
C LEU A 1027 10.85 5.74 -24.18
N SER A 1028 10.45 4.47 -23.99
CA SER A 1028 11.35 3.32 -24.05
C SER A 1028 12.01 3.18 -25.42
N GLN A 1029 11.27 3.42 -26.50
CA GLN A 1029 11.80 3.38 -27.87
C GLN A 1029 12.74 4.55 -28.17
N CYS A 1030 12.46 5.76 -27.69
CA CYS A 1030 13.36 6.91 -27.76
C CYS A 1030 14.65 6.66 -26.98
N LEU A 1031 14.58 6.15 -25.75
CA LEU A 1031 15.75 5.75 -24.95
C LEU A 1031 16.58 4.65 -25.63
N LEU A 1032 15.94 3.63 -26.18
CA LEU A 1032 16.63 2.59 -26.95
C LEU A 1032 17.24 3.15 -28.24
N THR A 1033 16.62 4.14 -28.88
CA THR A 1033 17.18 4.80 -30.07
C THR A 1033 18.38 5.68 -29.71
N ILE A 1034 18.33 6.40 -28.58
CA ILE A 1034 19.46 7.16 -28.03
C ILE A 1034 20.62 6.22 -27.73
N LEU A 1035 20.38 5.16 -26.94
CA LEU A 1035 21.40 4.15 -26.63
C LEU A 1035 21.95 3.48 -27.90
N LYS A 1036 21.11 3.18 -28.90
CA LYS A 1036 21.54 2.59 -30.17
C LYS A 1036 22.50 3.52 -30.92
N ILE A 1037 22.09 4.77 -31.19
CA ILE A 1037 22.90 5.76 -31.91
C ILE A 1037 24.20 6.07 -31.15
N VAL A 1038 24.15 6.20 -29.82
CA VAL A 1038 25.32 6.43 -28.96
C VAL A 1038 26.34 5.28 -29.02
N ASN A 1039 25.90 4.04 -29.22
CA ASN A 1039 26.81 2.88 -29.33
C ASN A 1039 27.25 2.59 -30.78
N GLU A 1040 26.41 2.84 -31.78
CA GLU A 1040 26.73 2.57 -33.20
C GLU A 1040 27.49 3.72 -33.89
N GLN A 1041 27.29 4.98 -33.48
CA GLN A 1041 27.86 6.17 -34.13
C GLN A 1041 28.90 6.89 -33.26
N LYS A 1042 29.71 6.13 -32.51
CA LYS A 1042 30.77 6.68 -31.64
C LYS A 1042 31.77 7.58 -32.38
N GLU A 1043 32.07 7.28 -33.64
CA GLU A 1043 33.08 7.97 -34.44
C GLU A 1043 32.56 9.26 -35.12
N HIS A 1044 31.28 9.62 -34.92
CA HIS A 1044 30.68 10.83 -35.49
C HIS A 1044 31.02 12.12 -34.72
N ILE A 1045 31.53 12.01 -33.48
CA ILE A 1045 31.91 13.18 -32.67
C ILE A 1045 33.11 13.87 -33.33
N PRO A 1046 33.06 15.18 -33.64
CA PRO A 1046 34.19 15.89 -34.25
C PRO A 1046 35.45 15.87 -33.38
N SER A 1047 36.60 16.16 -33.99
CA SER A 1047 37.84 16.36 -33.23
C SER A 1047 37.69 17.54 -32.26
N ILE A 1048 38.06 17.35 -30.99
CA ILE A 1048 38.08 18.43 -29.99
C ILE A 1048 39.17 19.43 -30.37
N THR A 1049 38.77 20.64 -30.76
CA THR A 1049 39.66 21.72 -31.23
C THR A 1049 39.84 22.86 -30.20
N THR A 1050 39.10 22.86 -29.10
CA THR A 1050 39.18 23.87 -28.03
C THR A 1050 39.53 23.25 -26.67
N ILE A 1051 39.91 24.10 -25.73
CA ILE A 1051 40.16 23.74 -24.32
C ILE A 1051 38.94 24.04 -23.42
N ASP A 1052 37.77 24.30 -24.03
CA ASP A 1052 36.53 24.62 -23.31
C ASP A 1052 36.03 23.40 -22.53
N ALA A 1053 35.47 23.61 -21.33
CA ALA A 1053 34.94 22.53 -20.49
C ALA A 1053 33.79 21.72 -21.14
N ASN A 1054 33.20 22.27 -22.20
CA ASN A 1054 32.43 21.53 -23.20
C ASN A 1054 32.73 22.13 -24.59
N PRO A 1055 33.38 21.41 -25.52
CA PRO A 1055 33.82 21.96 -26.80
C PRO A 1055 32.72 22.12 -27.85
N PHE A 1056 31.53 21.53 -27.62
CA PHE A 1056 30.41 21.52 -28.57
C PHE A 1056 29.20 22.29 -28.03
N PRO A 1057 28.93 23.52 -28.53
CA PRO A 1057 27.70 24.24 -28.20
C PRO A 1057 26.45 23.44 -28.53
N TYR A 1058 25.39 23.64 -27.75
CA TYR A 1058 24.14 22.89 -27.88
C TYR A 1058 22.91 23.79 -27.77
N GLN A 1059 21.80 23.35 -28.36
CA GLN A 1059 20.52 24.04 -28.25
C GLN A 1059 19.35 23.04 -28.19
N ILE A 1060 18.34 23.34 -27.37
CA ILE A 1060 17.05 22.63 -27.38
C ILE A 1060 16.04 23.49 -28.14
N ALA A 1061 15.40 22.90 -29.14
CA ALA A 1061 14.35 23.51 -29.95
C ALA A 1061 12.99 22.84 -29.66
N THR A 1062 11.93 23.63 -29.55
CA THR A 1062 10.56 23.19 -29.29
C THR A 1062 9.65 23.70 -30.39
N GLN A 1063 8.58 22.97 -30.73
CA GLN A 1063 7.69 23.41 -31.80
C GLN A 1063 6.96 24.71 -31.39
N SER A 1064 7.20 25.79 -32.13
CA SER A 1064 6.49 27.07 -31.98
C SER A 1064 5.10 27.04 -32.63
N GLN A 1065 4.22 27.95 -32.23
CA GLN A 1065 2.98 28.26 -32.93
C GLN A 1065 3.18 29.21 -34.13
N THR A 1066 4.22 30.06 -34.10
CA THR A 1066 4.43 31.14 -35.08
C THR A 1066 5.20 30.70 -36.34
N GLU A 1067 5.76 29.49 -36.35
CA GLU A 1067 6.67 29.03 -37.40
C GLU A 1067 6.52 27.51 -37.63
N SER A 1068 6.62 27.07 -38.89
CA SER A 1068 6.60 25.64 -39.20
C SER A 1068 7.86 24.94 -38.70
N TRP A 1069 7.72 23.72 -38.17
CA TRP A 1069 8.86 22.89 -37.73
C TRP A 1069 9.98 22.77 -38.78
N GLY A 1070 9.61 22.64 -40.06
CA GLY A 1070 10.56 22.56 -41.17
C GLY A 1070 11.29 23.87 -41.44
N THR A 1071 10.65 25.02 -41.22
CA THR A 1071 11.28 26.35 -41.34
C THR A 1071 12.22 26.60 -40.17
N MET A 1072 11.75 26.32 -38.95
CA MET A 1072 12.50 26.51 -37.70
C MET A 1072 13.80 25.70 -37.69
N ILE A 1073 13.73 24.40 -37.99
CA ILE A 1073 14.91 23.54 -38.09
C ILE A 1073 15.84 24.00 -39.24
N LYS A 1074 15.31 24.38 -40.40
CA LYS A 1074 16.14 24.93 -41.49
C LYS A 1074 16.88 26.21 -41.09
N ARG A 1075 16.25 27.11 -40.30
CA ARG A 1075 16.95 28.27 -39.74
C ARG A 1075 18.09 27.81 -38.82
N MET A 1076 17.79 26.95 -37.86
CA MET A 1076 18.74 26.51 -36.82
C MET A 1076 19.91 25.65 -37.35
N LEU A 1077 19.84 25.18 -38.60
CA LEU A 1077 20.91 24.50 -39.33
C LEU A 1077 21.76 25.43 -40.21
N VAL A 1078 21.38 26.70 -40.38
CA VAL A 1078 21.96 27.63 -41.38
C VAL A 1078 22.31 29.01 -40.78
N THR A 1079 21.93 29.30 -39.53
CA THR A 1079 22.23 30.56 -38.84
C THR A 1079 23.69 30.65 -38.37
N ASP A 1080 24.37 31.74 -38.76
CA ASP A 1080 25.40 32.37 -37.94
C ASP A 1080 24.83 32.66 -36.51
N PRO A 1081 25.65 32.62 -35.44
CA PRO A 1081 25.15 32.68 -34.07
C PRO A 1081 24.32 33.93 -33.75
N PRO A 1082 23.34 33.84 -32.82
CA PRO A 1082 22.65 35.03 -32.31
C PRO A 1082 23.62 35.98 -31.59
N SER A 1083 23.38 37.28 -31.77
CA SER A 1083 24.14 38.40 -31.17
C SER A 1083 23.89 38.56 -29.69
#